data_AF-A0A7X1GNY2-F1
#
_entry.id   AF-A0A7X1GNY2-F1
#
_cell.length_a   1.000
_cell.length_b   1.000
_cell.length_c   1.000
_cell.angle_alpha   90.00
_cell.angle_beta   90.00
_cell.angle_gamma   90.00
#
_symmetry.space_group_name_H-M   'P 1'
#
loop_
_entity.id
_entity.type
_entity.pdbx_description
1 polymer ?
#
loop_
_entity_poly.entity_id
_entity_poly.type
_entity_poly.pdbx_seq_one_letter_code
_entity_poly.pdbx_strand_id
1 'polypeptide(L)'
;GLTFGNIKVMAEPKRGCYGARCDGEVCKILHNPEIPPTHQCYAVFKWIQENSDIIISTGTHGYIEFLPGKASGMSSECFPEIITGDVPHIYIYTSKNPNEAIIAKRRAYAVVADHIIPYMQSAKLYDELCEMDDLVLQYNNAASLNEKGRKKILCDDIRNLAVKLKLLPDCEEHPLEKMKDDEVIEKVHDKLFLLRDSNINDGLHILSKTNDNEKTARMILAILKYDGSLPSIRRCILDIMDLNYDEIIKNPKGTQLLDKCEKTAFLLVENVLRNNRVDEDFIALQFKNIKFNRSKINRLLVLLTWVKDKLYPNLMKTVREIPQINNAMDKRYISPGPGGTLTRGKTDVLPTGRNIYSIDPRKIPTKAAYKIGVKLADEILNKYIKEENKYPEKIGMVLWSLDAYRADGEQLAQILHLIGARPVWNETGIVTGVEPVSLQELNRPRIDVTIRTSEIFRDTLPNLVELLDSAIVMIANLKEDDTKNYILKNANEYKKTAKKENKSKLDDKALNRAATFRIFAAKPGAYGNGIMLMIAASAWKTIKDLGETFIEHGGFAYGKDVFGRESHGEFVHNLKTITTVFHKTETDETDPLGACYNDFQGGMTVAVRALSNSTPKVLWGDTKDRANPKVRTLGEEIERVVRVKLLNPQWIEGMKKHGYKGAQDMAQKAASVYGWDATSDVVDDWIFDELTKKHVLDKEMREFYEKNNPWALEELARRFLEAEQRGLWKADPQVLKDLKDSYLEIEGWIEEKMEDVKGEFQGGSVDIMTKTDVKEWEGRVRFKIDDYLTTK
;
A
#
# COMPACT_ATOMS: atom_id res chain seq x y z
N GLY A 1 -32.32 -6.21 -5.21
CA GLY A 1 -31.81 -6.06 -3.84
C GLY A 1 -32.81 -6.63 -2.86
N LEU A 2 -32.51 -6.53 -1.56
CA LEU A 2 -33.39 -6.94 -0.47
C LEU A 2 -34.19 -5.74 0.03
N THR A 3 -35.45 -5.96 0.41
CA THR A 3 -36.35 -4.90 0.89
C THR A 3 -36.72 -5.15 2.35
N PHE A 4 -36.50 -4.14 3.20
CA PHE A 4 -36.79 -4.13 4.62
C PHE A 4 -37.64 -2.89 4.95
N GLY A 5 -38.94 -2.96 4.68
CA GLY A 5 -39.83 -1.78 4.77
C GLY A 5 -39.38 -0.69 3.79
N ASN A 6 -39.05 0.49 4.31
CA ASN A 6 -38.56 1.63 3.51
C ASN A 6 -37.06 1.55 3.19
N ILE A 7 -36.34 0.55 3.73
CA ILE A 7 -34.91 0.39 3.49
C ILE A 7 -34.71 -0.66 2.40
N LYS A 8 -33.95 -0.29 1.37
CA LYS A 8 -33.58 -1.21 0.28
C LYS A 8 -32.07 -1.40 0.29
N VAL A 9 -31.64 -2.64 0.42
CA VAL A 9 -30.22 -3.01 0.42
C VAL A 9 -29.89 -3.63 -0.93
N MET A 10 -28.97 -3.01 -1.67
CA MET A 10 -28.62 -3.40 -3.03
C MET A 10 -27.11 -3.56 -3.13
N ALA A 11 -26.67 -4.65 -3.76
CA ALA A 11 -25.31 -4.70 -4.29
C ALA A 11 -25.20 -3.71 -5.45
N GLU A 12 -24.08 -3.01 -5.52
CA GLU A 12 -23.77 -2.14 -6.65
C GLU A 12 -23.76 -2.98 -7.94
N PRO A 13 -24.45 -2.55 -9.02
CA PRO A 13 -24.41 -3.27 -10.30
C PRO A 13 -22.97 -3.49 -10.78
N LYS A 14 -22.71 -4.52 -11.59
CA LYS A 14 -21.37 -4.64 -12.18
C LYS A 14 -21.12 -3.45 -13.12
N ARG A 15 -20.00 -2.76 -12.89
CA ARG A 15 -19.52 -1.65 -13.72
C ARG A 15 -19.37 -2.02 -15.21
N GLY A 16 -18.96 -3.26 -15.46
CA GLY A 16 -18.78 -3.89 -16.78
C GLY A 16 -18.56 -5.38 -16.60
N CYS A 17 -18.52 -6.14 -17.70
CA CYS A 17 -18.17 -7.56 -17.64
C CYS A 17 -16.65 -7.71 -17.40
N TYR A 18 -16.26 -8.35 -16.30
CA TYR A 18 -14.90 -8.80 -15.98
C TYR A 18 -14.98 -9.91 -14.91
N GLY A 19 -13.92 -10.71 -14.76
CA GLY A 19 -13.87 -11.87 -13.86
C GLY A 19 -13.97 -13.21 -14.60
N ALA A 20 -14.19 -14.30 -13.86
CA ALA A 20 -14.07 -15.67 -14.36
C ALA A 20 -14.94 -16.03 -15.60
N ARG A 21 -16.05 -15.32 -15.83
CA ARG A 21 -16.94 -15.49 -17.00
C ARG A 21 -16.66 -14.53 -18.16
N CYS A 22 -15.52 -13.86 -18.15
CA CYS A 22 -15.17 -12.92 -19.19
C CYS A 22 -14.68 -13.68 -20.44
N ASP A 23 -15.58 -13.96 -21.37
CA ASP A 23 -15.28 -14.50 -22.71
C ASP A 23 -14.56 -13.50 -23.64
N GLY A 24 -14.36 -12.29 -23.13
CA GLY A 24 -13.77 -11.19 -23.82
C GLY A 24 -14.69 -10.47 -24.82
N GLU A 25 -15.59 -11.18 -25.49
CA GLU A 25 -16.53 -10.59 -26.46
C GLU A 25 -17.34 -9.42 -25.86
N VAL A 26 -17.70 -9.52 -24.58
CA VAL A 26 -18.50 -8.53 -23.85
C VAL A 26 -17.66 -7.56 -22.99
N CYS A 27 -16.41 -7.90 -22.67
CA CYS A 27 -15.58 -7.23 -21.66
C CYS A 27 -14.82 -5.99 -22.16
N LYS A 28 -15.53 -5.04 -22.76
CA LYS A 28 -14.95 -3.78 -23.27
C LYS A 28 -14.15 -2.97 -22.23
N ILE A 29 -14.41 -3.16 -20.92
CA ILE A 29 -13.71 -2.45 -19.84
C ILE A 29 -12.22 -2.79 -19.74
N LEU A 30 -11.80 -3.97 -20.23
CA LEU A 30 -10.39 -4.38 -20.25
C LEU A 30 -9.52 -3.54 -21.20
N HIS A 31 -10.14 -2.90 -22.20
CA HIS A 31 -9.43 -2.20 -23.28
C HIS A 31 -9.91 -0.76 -23.49
N ASN A 32 -10.93 -0.33 -22.74
CA ASN A 32 -11.45 1.02 -22.82
C ASN A 32 -11.84 1.51 -21.42
N PRO A 33 -10.97 2.26 -20.75
CA PRO A 33 -11.24 2.78 -19.41
C PRO A 33 -12.30 3.90 -19.42
N GLU A 34 -12.65 4.44 -20.58
CA GLU A 34 -13.73 5.43 -20.76
C GLU A 34 -15.09 4.79 -21.09
N ILE A 35 -15.19 3.46 -21.08
CA ILE A 35 -16.46 2.77 -21.41
C ILE A 35 -17.60 3.34 -20.56
N PRO A 36 -18.80 3.64 -21.11
CA PRO A 36 -19.92 4.05 -20.27
C PRO A 36 -20.36 2.92 -19.30
N PRO A 37 -21.08 3.24 -18.21
CA PRO A 37 -21.82 2.24 -17.44
C PRO A 37 -22.78 1.43 -18.31
N THR A 38 -23.06 0.18 -17.93
CA THR A 38 -24.02 -0.66 -18.66
C THR A 38 -25.45 -0.11 -18.55
N HIS A 39 -26.33 -0.48 -19.49
CA HIS A 39 -27.75 -0.12 -19.39
C HIS A 39 -28.40 -0.63 -18.11
N GLN A 40 -27.99 -1.81 -17.62
CA GLN A 40 -28.43 -2.33 -16.32
C GLN A 40 -28.00 -1.41 -15.17
N CYS A 41 -26.73 -0.99 -15.15
CA CYS A 41 -26.22 -0.06 -14.14
C CYS A 41 -27.02 1.25 -14.16
N TYR A 42 -27.22 1.83 -15.35
CA TYR A 42 -28.01 3.04 -15.50
C TYR A 42 -29.46 2.84 -15.02
N ALA A 43 -30.13 1.77 -15.43
CA ALA A 43 -31.51 1.49 -15.05
C ALA A 43 -31.67 1.32 -13.53
N VAL A 44 -30.71 0.65 -12.87
CA VAL A 44 -30.72 0.50 -11.41
C VAL A 44 -30.59 1.85 -10.71
N PHE A 45 -29.61 2.67 -11.10
CA PHE A 45 -29.43 3.98 -10.46
C PHE A 45 -30.54 4.97 -10.79
N LYS A 46 -31.08 4.93 -12.01
CA LYS A 46 -32.27 5.71 -12.38
C LYS A 46 -33.47 5.33 -11.52
N TRP A 47 -33.67 4.03 -11.30
CA TRP A 47 -34.70 3.56 -10.39
C TRP A 47 -34.44 4.01 -8.94
N ILE A 48 -33.19 3.96 -8.46
CA ILE A 48 -32.84 4.48 -7.13
C ILE A 48 -33.19 5.96 -7.02
N GLN A 49 -32.84 6.77 -8.02
CA GLN A 49 -33.15 8.20 -8.06
C GLN A 49 -34.65 8.47 -7.98
N GLU A 50 -35.46 7.68 -8.69
CA GLU A 50 -36.92 7.87 -8.74
C GLU A 50 -37.67 7.31 -7.51
N ASN A 51 -37.05 6.45 -6.73
CA ASN A 51 -37.72 5.66 -5.68
C ASN A 51 -37.07 5.75 -4.30
N SER A 52 -36.12 6.67 -4.09
CA SER A 52 -35.38 6.81 -2.83
C SER A 52 -35.18 8.27 -2.46
N ASP A 53 -35.36 8.60 -1.19
CA ASP A 53 -35.09 9.95 -0.67
C ASP A 53 -33.60 10.22 -0.44
N ILE A 54 -32.82 9.16 -0.19
CA ILE A 54 -31.40 9.21 0.21
C ILE A 54 -30.69 7.96 -0.31
N ILE A 55 -29.45 8.13 -0.78
CA ILE A 55 -28.52 7.04 -1.09
C ILE A 55 -27.48 6.96 0.03
N ILE A 56 -27.28 5.77 0.59
CA ILE A 56 -26.18 5.50 1.53
C ILE A 56 -25.26 4.47 0.90
N SER A 57 -24.05 4.89 0.59
CA SER A 57 -23.02 4.00 0.06
C SER A 57 -22.06 3.60 1.19
N THR A 58 -21.72 2.31 1.24
CA THR A 58 -20.86 1.70 2.27
C THR A 58 -19.57 1.18 1.66
N GLY A 59 -18.43 1.60 2.21
CA GLY A 59 -17.12 1.11 1.79
C GLY A 59 -16.34 2.12 0.96
N THR A 60 -15.05 1.82 0.76
CA THR A 60 -14.10 2.78 0.21
C THR A 60 -14.01 2.79 -1.31
N HIS A 61 -14.57 1.77 -1.98
CA HIS A 61 -14.33 1.51 -3.41
C HIS A 61 -15.63 1.42 -4.21
N GLY A 62 -16.60 2.31 -3.97
CA GLY A 62 -17.69 2.44 -4.92
C GLY A 62 -17.15 2.91 -6.27
N TYR A 63 -17.78 2.51 -7.37
CA TYR A 63 -17.25 2.89 -8.69
C TYR A 63 -17.89 4.17 -9.22
N ILE A 64 -18.99 4.66 -8.63
CA ILE A 64 -19.74 5.85 -9.08
C ILE A 64 -18.80 7.04 -9.31
N GLU A 65 -17.99 7.37 -8.32
CA GLU A 65 -17.09 8.52 -8.34
C GLU A 65 -15.91 8.34 -9.30
N PHE A 66 -15.60 7.11 -9.72
CA PHE A 66 -14.56 6.77 -10.69
C PHE A 66 -15.10 6.55 -12.11
N LEU A 67 -16.40 6.78 -12.34
CA LEU A 67 -16.97 6.71 -13.69
C LEU A 67 -16.42 7.82 -14.59
N PRO A 68 -16.39 7.62 -15.92
CA PRO A 68 -15.82 8.59 -16.84
C PRO A 68 -16.47 9.98 -16.74
N GLY A 69 -15.64 11.02 -16.75
CA GLY A 69 -16.08 12.42 -16.64
C GLY A 69 -15.01 13.37 -16.11
N LYS A 70 -15.34 14.66 -16.00
CA LYS A 70 -14.43 15.73 -15.54
C LYS A 70 -13.86 15.44 -14.15
N ALA A 71 -12.63 15.86 -13.87
CA ALA A 71 -11.96 15.67 -12.58
C ALA A 71 -12.73 16.25 -11.36
N SER A 72 -13.39 17.40 -11.56
CA SER A 72 -14.27 18.06 -10.59
C SER A 72 -15.23 19.00 -11.32
N GLY A 73 -16.32 19.42 -10.67
CA GLY A 73 -17.36 20.25 -11.29
C GLY A 73 -18.04 19.50 -12.43
N MET A 74 -18.81 18.47 -12.08
CA MET A 74 -19.43 17.59 -13.07
C MET A 74 -20.34 18.38 -14.01
N SER A 75 -20.38 17.95 -15.28
CA SER A 75 -21.39 18.40 -16.24
C SER A 75 -22.48 17.35 -16.38
N SER A 76 -23.59 17.70 -17.05
CA SER A 76 -24.66 16.77 -17.43
C SER A 76 -24.21 15.60 -18.33
N GLU A 77 -22.98 15.64 -18.84
CA GLU A 77 -22.36 14.57 -19.64
C GLU A 77 -21.45 13.65 -18.81
N CYS A 78 -21.21 13.98 -17.54
CA CYS A 78 -20.37 13.17 -16.66
C CYS A 78 -21.19 12.02 -16.07
N PHE A 79 -20.70 10.78 -16.17
CA PHE A 79 -21.43 9.64 -15.62
C PHE A 79 -21.67 9.69 -14.10
N PRO A 80 -20.75 10.22 -13.27
CA PRO A 80 -21.05 10.42 -11.85
C PRO A 80 -22.29 11.31 -11.63
N GLU A 81 -22.45 12.39 -12.40
CA GLU A 81 -23.65 13.27 -12.38
C GLU A 81 -24.90 12.49 -12.79
N ILE A 82 -24.83 11.77 -13.91
CA ILE A 82 -25.96 11.01 -14.46
C ILE A 82 -26.43 9.93 -13.48
N ILE A 83 -25.50 9.31 -12.75
CA ILE A 83 -25.77 8.22 -11.82
C ILE A 83 -26.23 8.71 -10.44
N THR A 84 -25.60 9.75 -9.89
CA THR A 84 -25.98 10.28 -8.58
C THR A 84 -27.25 11.12 -8.67
N GLY A 85 -27.40 11.94 -9.72
CA GLY A 85 -28.53 12.86 -9.87
C GLY A 85 -28.60 13.88 -8.73
N ASP A 86 -29.82 14.23 -8.34
CA ASP A 86 -30.14 15.19 -7.27
C ASP A 86 -30.42 14.55 -5.90
N VAL A 87 -30.29 13.22 -5.79
CA VAL A 87 -30.56 12.50 -4.54
C VAL A 87 -29.41 12.72 -3.55
N PRO A 88 -29.69 13.15 -2.30
CA PRO A 88 -28.68 13.25 -1.26
C PRO A 88 -27.89 11.94 -1.09
N HIS A 89 -26.57 12.04 -1.25
CA HIS A 89 -25.66 10.91 -1.17
C HIS A 89 -24.84 10.98 0.12
N ILE A 90 -25.11 10.06 1.05
CA ILE A 90 -24.31 9.85 2.26
C ILE A 90 -23.31 8.73 1.99
N TYR A 91 -22.07 8.92 2.41
CA TYR A 91 -21.01 7.94 2.15
C TYR A 91 -20.24 7.61 3.43
N ILE A 92 -20.18 6.32 3.75
CA ILE A 92 -19.47 5.83 4.93
C ILE A 92 -18.04 5.47 4.51
N TYR A 93 -17.09 6.28 4.94
CA TYR A 93 -15.66 6.16 4.59
C TYR A 93 -14.79 5.98 5.84
N THR A 94 -13.68 5.27 5.71
CA THR A 94 -12.69 5.20 6.79
C THR A 94 -11.90 6.50 6.88
N SER A 95 -11.65 6.97 8.11
CA SER A 95 -10.86 8.18 8.40
C SER A 95 -9.46 8.15 7.79
N LYS A 96 -8.89 6.95 7.58
CA LYS A 96 -7.58 6.81 6.95
C LYS A 96 -7.62 7.05 5.44
N ASN A 97 -8.75 7.08 4.74
CA ASN A 97 -8.80 7.13 3.28
C ASN A 97 -9.33 8.47 2.75
N PRO A 98 -8.64 9.60 3.01
CA PRO A 98 -9.10 10.91 2.55
C PRO A 98 -9.00 11.06 1.02
N ASN A 99 -8.16 10.29 0.33
CA ASN A 99 -7.99 10.41 -1.12
C ASN A 99 -9.26 10.03 -1.88
N GLU A 100 -9.83 8.86 -1.62
CA GLU A 100 -11.06 8.41 -2.28
C GLU A 100 -12.28 9.20 -1.77
N ALA A 101 -12.33 9.49 -0.47
CA ALA A 101 -13.38 10.34 0.10
C ALA A 101 -13.47 11.71 -0.58
N ILE A 102 -12.34 12.35 -0.91
CA ILE A 102 -12.34 13.63 -1.64
C ILE A 102 -12.86 13.48 -3.07
N ILE A 103 -12.60 12.35 -3.73
CA ILE A 103 -13.15 12.07 -5.05
C ILE A 103 -14.67 11.89 -4.98
N ALA A 104 -15.18 11.08 -4.03
CA ALA A 104 -16.61 10.93 -3.78
C ALA A 104 -17.30 12.28 -3.51
N LYS A 105 -16.67 13.16 -2.72
CA LYS A 105 -17.19 14.52 -2.45
C LYS A 105 -17.24 15.40 -3.69
N ARG A 106 -16.23 15.33 -4.57
CA ARG A 106 -16.10 16.20 -5.75
C ARG A 106 -16.86 15.70 -6.98
N ARG A 107 -17.06 14.39 -7.09
CA ARG A 107 -17.62 13.74 -8.28
C ARG A 107 -19.00 13.12 -8.05
N ALA A 108 -19.33 12.71 -6.83
CA ALA A 108 -20.60 12.05 -6.48
C ALA A 108 -21.37 12.77 -5.36
N TYR A 109 -21.07 14.05 -5.12
CA TYR A 109 -21.73 14.94 -4.14
C TYR A 109 -21.87 14.37 -2.72
N ALA A 110 -20.95 13.50 -2.34
CA ALA A 110 -21.04 12.76 -1.10
C ALA A 110 -20.95 13.66 0.15
N VAL A 111 -21.86 13.47 1.10
CA VAL A 111 -21.66 13.86 2.51
C VAL A 111 -21.01 12.67 3.21
N VAL A 112 -19.73 12.81 3.52
CA VAL A 112 -18.98 11.74 4.19
C VAL A 112 -19.35 11.71 5.67
N ALA A 113 -19.63 10.52 6.19
CA ALA A 113 -19.68 10.22 7.62
C ALA A 113 -18.55 9.21 7.91
N ASP A 114 -17.44 9.70 8.47
CA ASP A 114 -16.29 8.84 8.66
C ASP A 114 -16.40 7.87 9.82
N HIS A 115 -15.61 6.81 9.73
CA HIS A 115 -15.44 5.85 10.81
C HIS A 115 -13.97 5.57 11.10
N ILE A 116 -13.69 5.13 12.32
CA ILE A 116 -12.34 4.79 12.76
C ILE A 116 -11.82 3.56 12.01
N ILE A 117 -10.50 3.43 11.95
CA ILE A 117 -9.85 2.20 11.48
C ILE A 117 -10.14 1.03 12.43
N PRO A 118 -9.97 -0.23 11.97
CA PRO A 118 -9.93 -1.36 12.89
C PRO A 118 -8.91 -1.16 14.01
N TYR A 119 -9.16 -1.73 15.18
CA TYR A 119 -8.25 -1.62 16.32
C TYR A 119 -6.90 -2.24 15.96
N MET A 120 -5.83 -1.49 16.22
CA MET A 120 -4.46 -1.88 15.90
C MET A 120 -3.73 -2.36 17.16
N GLN A 121 -2.84 -3.32 17.00
CA GLN A 121 -1.94 -3.82 18.05
C GLN A 121 -0.62 -4.29 17.44
N SER A 122 0.46 -4.39 18.22
CA SER A 122 1.70 -5.00 17.75
C SER A 122 1.50 -6.50 17.46
N ALA A 123 2.12 -6.97 16.39
CA ALA A 123 2.18 -8.38 16.04
C ALA A 123 3.03 -9.14 17.06
N LYS A 124 2.62 -10.37 17.36
CA LYS A 124 3.41 -11.31 18.15
C LYS A 124 4.12 -12.31 17.25
N LEU A 125 5.30 -12.74 17.69
CA LEU A 125 5.92 -13.97 17.18
C LEU A 125 5.07 -15.17 17.62
N TYR A 126 5.16 -16.26 16.85
CA TYR A 126 4.38 -17.47 17.03
C TYR A 126 5.20 -18.70 16.62
N ASP A 127 4.81 -19.87 17.11
CA ASP A 127 5.42 -21.17 16.80
C ASP A 127 6.96 -21.13 16.84
N GLU A 128 7.62 -21.60 15.78
CA GLU A 128 9.07 -21.70 15.68
C GLU A 128 9.78 -20.34 15.58
N LEU A 129 9.06 -19.23 15.31
CA LEU A 129 9.64 -17.89 15.39
C LEU A 129 9.91 -17.48 16.84
N CYS A 130 9.13 -17.98 17.81
CA CYS A 130 9.41 -17.81 19.23
C CYS A 130 10.67 -18.60 19.64
N GLU A 131 10.82 -19.83 19.14
CA GLU A 131 12.02 -20.64 19.36
C GLU A 131 13.27 -19.94 18.80
N MET A 132 13.16 -19.37 17.60
CA MET A 132 14.25 -18.58 17.02
C MET A 132 14.62 -17.37 17.88
N ASP A 133 13.63 -16.62 18.40
CA ASP A 133 13.89 -15.49 19.28
C ASP A 133 14.63 -15.96 20.54
N ASP A 134 14.16 -17.05 21.18
CA ASP A 134 14.80 -17.64 22.36
C ASP A 134 16.25 -18.09 22.08
N LEU A 135 16.54 -18.66 20.93
CA LEU A 135 17.91 -19.02 20.52
C LEU A 135 18.79 -17.77 20.38
N VAL A 136 18.28 -16.70 19.76
CA VAL A 136 19.00 -15.42 19.65
C VAL A 136 19.24 -14.80 21.03
N LEU A 137 18.28 -14.90 21.96
CA LEU A 137 18.46 -14.46 23.35
C LEU A 137 19.59 -15.25 24.04
N GLN A 138 19.56 -16.58 23.92
CA GLN A 138 20.59 -17.45 24.51
C GLN A 138 21.97 -17.17 23.92
N TYR A 139 22.07 -16.93 22.62
CA TYR A 139 23.32 -16.59 21.95
C TYR A 139 23.91 -15.29 22.50
N ASN A 140 23.08 -14.25 22.64
CA ASN A 140 23.52 -12.97 23.18
C ASN A 140 23.98 -13.08 24.65
N ASN A 141 23.30 -13.89 25.46
CA ASN A 141 23.71 -14.19 26.83
C ASN A 141 25.05 -14.93 26.87
N ALA A 142 25.23 -15.98 26.06
CA ALA A 142 26.49 -16.72 25.95
C ALA A 142 27.64 -15.81 25.48
N ALA A 143 27.37 -14.91 24.53
CA ALA A 143 28.33 -13.91 24.06
C ALA A 143 28.73 -12.93 25.17
N SER A 144 27.78 -12.50 26.01
CA SER A 144 28.07 -11.61 27.15
C SER A 144 28.91 -12.28 28.25
N LEU A 145 28.77 -13.59 28.42
CA LEU A 145 29.54 -14.42 29.36
C LEU A 145 30.84 -14.98 28.75
N ASN A 146 31.13 -14.67 27.48
CA ASN A 146 32.30 -15.15 26.73
C ASN A 146 32.38 -16.69 26.61
N GLU A 147 31.24 -17.39 26.58
CA GLU A 147 31.12 -18.85 26.46
C GLU A 147 31.29 -19.31 25.00
N LYS A 148 32.53 -19.37 24.50
CA LYS A 148 32.83 -19.63 23.08
C LYS A 148 32.22 -20.92 22.51
N GLY A 149 32.31 -22.03 23.24
CA GLY A 149 31.78 -23.33 22.78
C GLY A 149 30.26 -23.31 22.62
N ARG A 150 29.56 -22.75 23.61
CA ARG A 150 28.09 -22.59 23.57
C ARG A 150 27.65 -21.60 22.49
N LYS A 151 28.38 -20.49 22.31
CA LYS A 151 28.13 -19.50 21.25
C LYS A 151 28.11 -20.17 19.87
N LYS A 152 29.07 -21.07 19.61
CA LYS A 152 29.18 -21.77 18.32
C LYS A 152 27.99 -22.71 18.08
N ILE A 153 27.65 -23.55 19.06
CA ILE A 153 26.49 -24.47 18.99
C ILE A 153 25.21 -23.69 18.70
N LEU A 154 24.93 -22.64 19.48
CA LEU A 154 23.74 -21.80 19.30
C LEU A 154 23.72 -21.12 17.93
N CYS A 155 24.87 -20.72 17.39
CA CYS A 155 24.93 -20.13 16.05
C CYS A 155 24.54 -21.14 14.96
N ASP A 156 24.97 -22.39 15.10
CA ASP A 156 24.68 -23.44 14.13
C ASP A 156 23.20 -23.86 14.21
N ASP A 157 22.63 -23.92 15.42
CA ASP A 157 21.18 -24.10 15.62
C ASP A 157 20.37 -22.97 14.99
N ILE A 158 20.78 -21.70 15.19
CA ILE A 158 20.15 -20.53 14.58
C ILE A 158 20.25 -20.58 13.05
N ARG A 159 21.38 -21.00 12.48
CA ARG A 159 21.52 -21.17 11.03
C ARG A 159 20.52 -22.20 10.50
N ASN A 160 20.48 -23.38 11.11
CA ASN A 160 19.60 -24.47 10.67
C ASN A 160 18.14 -24.05 10.73
N LEU A 161 17.72 -23.42 11.83
CA LEU A 161 16.35 -22.95 11.97
C LEU A 161 16.05 -21.77 11.04
N ALA A 162 17.02 -20.89 10.75
CA ALA A 162 16.81 -19.77 9.84
C ALA A 162 16.58 -20.26 8.40
N VAL A 163 17.26 -21.32 7.97
CA VAL A 163 17.03 -21.99 6.68
C VAL A 163 15.65 -22.65 6.66
N LYS A 164 15.33 -23.41 7.70
CA LYS A 164 14.02 -24.08 7.83
C LYS A 164 12.86 -23.08 7.72
N LEU A 165 12.96 -21.97 8.45
CA LEU A 165 11.93 -20.94 8.50
C LEU A 165 11.98 -19.96 7.31
N LYS A 166 12.92 -20.13 6.38
CA LYS A 166 13.14 -19.21 5.24
C LYS A 166 13.40 -17.76 5.69
N LEU A 167 14.01 -17.57 6.86
CA LEU A 167 14.36 -16.25 7.37
C LEU A 167 15.61 -15.71 6.68
N LEU A 168 16.53 -16.56 6.23
CA LEU A 168 17.64 -16.14 5.40
C LEU A 168 17.67 -16.98 4.13
N PRO A 169 17.98 -16.40 2.96
CA PRO A 169 18.17 -17.18 1.75
C PRO A 169 19.41 -18.06 1.93
N ASP A 170 19.31 -19.32 1.49
CA ASP A 170 20.45 -20.21 1.32
C ASP A 170 20.51 -20.61 -0.16
N CYS A 171 21.30 -19.87 -0.92
CA CYS A 171 21.44 -20.06 -2.37
C CYS A 171 22.91 -19.91 -2.78
N GLU A 172 23.25 -20.32 -4.00
CA GLU A 172 24.64 -20.28 -4.51
C GLU A 172 25.25 -18.87 -4.45
N GLU A 173 24.42 -17.83 -4.62
CA GLU A 173 24.82 -16.42 -4.58
C GLU A 173 25.01 -15.91 -3.13
N HIS A 174 24.32 -16.51 -2.17
CA HIS A 174 24.35 -16.14 -0.74
C HIS A 174 24.45 -17.38 0.18
N PRO A 175 25.52 -18.20 0.08
CA PRO A 175 25.63 -19.41 0.87
C PRO A 175 25.82 -19.05 2.35
N LEU A 176 24.92 -19.52 3.21
CA LEU A 176 24.93 -19.18 4.64
C LEU A 176 26.19 -19.66 5.36
N GLU A 177 26.81 -20.73 4.87
CA GLU A 177 28.08 -21.25 5.36
C GLU A 177 29.24 -20.23 5.26
N LYS A 178 29.17 -19.31 4.28
CA LYS A 178 30.20 -18.27 4.09
C LYS A 178 29.93 -17.00 4.90
N MET A 179 28.75 -16.85 5.49
CA MET A 179 28.42 -15.68 6.32
C MET A 179 29.04 -15.81 7.72
N LYS A 180 29.58 -14.71 8.24
CA LYS A 180 30.14 -14.66 9.59
C LYS A 180 29.03 -14.87 10.62
N ASP A 181 29.35 -15.55 11.73
CA ASP A 181 28.39 -15.82 12.81
C ASP A 181 27.65 -14.55 13.25
N ASP A 182 28.37 -13.47 13.55
CA ASP A 182 27.74 -12.22 14.03
C ASP A 182 26.81 -11.58 12.98
N GLU A 183 27.09 -11.74 11.68
CA GLU A 183 26.26 -11.24 10.57
C GLU A 183 24.94 -12.03 10.46
N VAL A 184 24.99 -13.35 10.61
CA VAL A 184 23.80 -14.22 10.62
C VAL A 184 22.86 -13.79 11.75
N ILE A 185 23.42 -13.61 12.95
CA ILE A 185 22.64 -13.25 14.14
C ILE A 185 22.02 -11.87 13.99
N GLU A 186 22.77 -10.89 13.47
CA GLU A 186 22.25 -9.54 13.21
C GLU A 186 21.08 -9.56 12.23
N LYS A 187 21.19 -10.27 11.10
CA LYS A 187 20.11 -10.35 10.11
C LYS A 187 18.87 -11.06 10.64
N VAL A 188 19.02 -12.19 11.34
CA VAL A 188 17.89 -12.92 11.95
C VAL A 188 17.21 -12.03 12.99
N HIS A 189 18.00 -11.41 13.86
CA HIS A 189 17.50 -10.49 14.87
C HIS A 189 16.70 -9.34 14.24
N ASP A 190 17.23 -8.70 13.20
CA ASP A 190 16.57 -7.57 12.55
C ASP A 190 15.25 -7.97 11.89
N LYS A 191 15.17 -9.17 11.29
CA LYS A 191 13.91 -9.74 10.79
C LYS A 191 12.91 -9.96 11.93
N LEU A 192 13.30 -10.63 13.01
CA LEU A 192 12.41 -10.86 14.16
C LEU A 192 11.93 -9.55 14.79
N PHE A 193 12.83 -8.58 14.93
CA PHE A 193 12.47 -7.24 15.39
C PHE A 193 11.45 -6.58 14.47
N LEU A 194 11.67 -6.60 13.16
CA LEU A 194 10.73 -6.02 12.20
C LEU A 194 9.34 -6.68 12.27
N LEU A 195 9.27 -8.01 12.41
CA LEU A 195 8.00 -8.73 12.56
C LEU A 195 7.25 -8.28 13.82
N ARG A 196 7.92 -8.27 14.97
CA ARG A 196 7.34 -7.85 16.25
C ARG A 196 7.00 -6.36 16.30
N ASP A 197 7.81 -5.51 15.68
CA ASP A 197 7.58 -4.06 15.64
C ASP A 197 6.48 -3.67 14.64
N SER A 198 5.96 -4.61 13.85
CA SER A 198 4.83 -4.36 12.96
C SER A 198 3.52 -4.24 13.73
N ASN A 199 2.65 -3.31 13.33
CA ASN A 199 1.27 -3.27 13.82
C ASN A 199 0.34 -4.07 12.90
N ILE A 200 -0.66 -4.71 13.48
CA ILE A 200 -1.70 -5.48 12.79
C ILE A 200 -3.07 -5.08 13.33
N ASN A 201 -4.10 -5.26 12.51
CA ASN A 201 -5.49 -5.08 12.94
C ASN A 201 -6.00 -6.32 13.69
N ASP A 202 -6.68 -6.13 14.83
CA ASP A 202 -7.47 -7.18 15.50
C ASP A 202 -8.87 -7.23 14.89
N GLY A 203 -8.98 -7.86 13.72
CA GLY A 203 -10.25 -7.97 12.99
C GLY A 203 -10.63 -6.70 12.24
N LEU A 204 -11.93 -6.44 12.14
CA LEU A 204 -12.52 -5.35 11.36
C LEU A 204 -13.26 -4.36 12.24
N HIS A 205 -13.44 -3.15 11.72
CA HIS A 205 -14.25 -2.14 12.41
C HIS A 205 -15.75 -2.48 12.31
N ILE A 206 -16.49 -2.21 13.38
CA ILE A 206 -17.96 -2.25 13.40
C ILE A 206 -18.42 -0.86 13.83
N LEU A 207 -19.24 -0.21 13.00
CA LEU A 207 -19.68 1.17 13.22
C LEU A 207 -20.27 1.35 14.62
N SER A 208 -19.88 2.44 15.28
CA SER A 208 -20.30 2.78 16.65
C SER A 208 -19.95 1.78 17.75
N LYS A 209 -19.18 0.73 17.48
CA LYS A 209 -18.75 -0.24 18.49
C LYS A 209 -17.42 0.17 19.11
N THR A 210 -17.40 0.27 20.44
CA THR A 210 -16.17 0.40 21.22
C THR A 210 -15.72 -0.96 21.75
N ASN A 211 -14.46 -1.06 22.16
CA ASN A 211 -13.91 -2.25 22.80
C ASN A 211 -13.62 -2.01 24.29
N ASP A 212 -13.27 -3.08 24.99
CA ASP A 212 -12.82 -3.04 26.38
C ASP A 212 -11.51 -2.23 26.57
N ASN A 213 -11.14 -2.02 27.84
CA ASN A 213 -9.95 -1.27 28.21
C ASN A 213 -8.66 -1.94 27.74
N GLU A 214 -8.60 -3.27 27.64
CA GLU A 214 -7.39 -3.96 27.19
C GLU A 214 -7.12 -3.67 25.71
N LYS A 215 -8.12 -3.89 24.84
CA LYS A 215 -7.99 -3.61 23.40
C LYS A 215 -7.80 -2.12 23.13
N THR A 216 -8.47 -1.27 23.89
CA THR A 216 -8.30 0.18 23.77
C THR A 216 -6.90 0.63 24.19
N ALA A 217 -6.31 0.03 25.24
CA ALA A 217 -4.93 0.27 25.62
C ALA A 217 -3.97 -0.13 24.49
N ARG A 218 -4.15 -1.30 23.87
CA ARG A 218 -3.31 -1.73 22.72
C ARG A 218 -3.38 -0.76 21.54
N MET A 219 -4.58 -0.26 21.22
CA MET A 219 -4.75 0.76 20.19
C MET A 219 -4.03 2.07 20.54
N ILE A 220 -4.10 2.52 21.80
CA ILE A 220 -3.35 3.69 22.27
C ILE A 220 -1.84 3.47 22.15
N LEU A 221 -1.33 2.28 22.47
CA LEU A 221 0.09 1.97 22.28
C LEU A 221 0.50 2.00 20.81
N ALA A 222 -0.34 1.48 19.91
CA ALA A 222 -0.08 1.55 18.47
C ALA A 222 0.01 3.00 17.97
N ILE A 223 -0.77 3.92 18.54
CA ILE A 223 -0.73 5.37 18.27
C ILE A 223 0.54 6.02 18.84
N LEU A 224 0.97 5.60 20.04
CA LEU A 224 2.08 6.20 20.79
C LEU A 224 3.43 5.52 20.55
N LYS A 225 3.50 4.63 19.56
CA LYS A 225 4.67 3.78 19.29
C LYS A 225 5.89 4.57 18.86
N TYR A 226 5.68 5.58 18.01
CA TYR A 226 6.71 6.46 17.46
C TYR A 226 6.48 7.91 17.90
N ASP A 227 7.53 8.73 17.82
CA ASP A 227 7.44 10.14 18.21
C ASP A 227 6.49 10.91 17.28
N GLY A 228 5.63 11.74 17.87
CA GLY A 228 4.70 12.62 17.18
C GLY A 228 4.80 14.05 17.70
N SER A 229 3.65 14.71 17.92
CA SER A 229 3.62 15.99 18.64
C SER A 229 4.06 15.85 20.10
N LEU A 230 3.92 14.65 20.66
CA LEU A 230 4.46 14.25 21.95
C LEU A 230 5.49 13.12 21.73
N PRO A 231 6.47 12.97 22.64
CA PRO A 231 7.36 11.83 22.64
C PRO A 231 6.61 10.49 22.70
N SER A 232 7.14 9.48 22.03
CA SER A 232 6.65 8.10 22.12
C SER A 232 6.67 7.60 23.56
N ILE A 233 5.75 6.69 23.88
CA ILE A 233 5.72 6.08 25.22
C ILE A 233 6.99 5.28 25.50
N ARG A 234 7.60 4.68 24.46
CA ARG A 234 8.88 3.98 24.53
C ARG A 234 10.00 4.93 24.95
N ARG A 235 10.11 6.11 24.32
CA ARG A 235 11.10 7.13 24.71
C ARG A 235 10.90 7.60 26.15
N CYS A 236 9.66 7.89 26.55
CA CYS A 236 9.35 8.30 27.92
C CYS A 236 9.78 7.25 28.96
N ILE A 237 9.56 5.97 28.68
CA ILE A 237 9.97 4.87 29.58
C ILE A 237 11.49 4.75 29.63
N LEU A 238 12.18 4.78 28.48
CA LEU A 238 13.64 4.69 28.42
C LEU A 238 14.32 5.88 29.10
N ASP A 239 13.78 7.09 28.95
CA ASP A 239 14.28 8.29 29.62
C ASP A 239 14.30 8.10 31.15
N ILE A 240 13.25 7.49 31.74
CA ILE A 240 13.17 7.18 33.18
C ILE A 240 14.24 6.17 33.59
N MET A 241 14.66 5.29 32.69
CA MET A 241 15.72 4.30 32.91
C MET A 241 17.14 4.90 32.69
N ASP A 242 17.25 6.19 32.36
CA ASP A 242 18.46 6.87 31.89
C ASP A 242 19.07 6.23 30.62
N LEU A 243 18.22 5.74 29.72
CA LEU A 243 18.61 5.12 28.46
C LEU A 243 18.15 5.99 27.28
N ASN A 244 19.02 6.16 26.28
CA ASN A 244 18.73 6.98 25.12
C ASN A 244 17.98 6.17 24.05
N TYR A 245 16.72 6.53 23.79
CA TYR A 245 15.89 5.88 22.78
C TYR A 245 16.57 5.84 21.40
N ASP A 246 17.20 6.93 20.95
CA ASP A 246 17.79 7.01 19.60
C ASP A 246 19.03 6.12 19.44
N GLU A 247 19.70 5.78 20.55
CA GLU A 247 20.81 4.82 20.57
C GLU A 247 20.29 3.38 20.63
N ILE A 248 19.24 3.13 21.43
CA ILE A 248 18.65 1.81 21.62
C ILE A 248 18.01 1.30 20.32
N ILE A 249 17.27 2.13 19.58
CA ILE A 249 16.64 1.71 18.33
C ILE A 249 17.64 1.43 17.20
N LYS A 250 18.87 1.96 17.30
CA LYS A 250 19.95 1.71 16.35
C LYS A 250 20.81 0.51 16.73
N ASN A 251 20.63 -0.02 17.94
CA ASN A 251 21.42 -1.11 18.46
C ASN A 251 20.60 -2.40 18.38
N PRO A 252 21.08 -3.44 17.65
CA PRO A 252 20.42 -4.75 17.65
C PRO A 252 20.18 -5.32 19.06
N LYS A 253 21.07 -5.05 20.02
CA LYS A 253 20.89 -5.49 21.43
C LYS A 253 19.80 -4.71 22.19
N GLY A 254 19.32 -3.59 21.65
CA GLY A 254 18.30 -2.74 22.25
C GLY A 254 16.88 -3.31 22.22
N THR A 255 16.64 -4.33 21.41
CA THR A 255 15.32 -4.90 21.16
C THR A 255 14.64 -5.51 22.37
N GLN A 256 15.36 -6.31 23.17
CA GLN A 256 14.78 -6.90 24.40
C GLN A 256 14.30 -5.83 25.39
N LEU A 257 14.96 -4.68 25.38
CA LEU A 257 14.60 -3.56 26.22
C LEU A 257 13.33 -2.88 25.70
N LEU A 258 13.17 -2.75 24.38
CA LEU A 258 11.95 -2.23 23.76
C LEU A 258 10.74 -3.10 24.09
N ASP A 259 10.90 -4.42 24.15
CA ASP A 259 9.84 -5.35 24.58
C ASP A 259 9.39 -5.15 26.02
N LYS A 260 10.36 -4.99 26.93
CA LYS A 260 10.08 -4.66 28.32
C LYS A 260 9.36 -3.32 28.40
N CYS A 261 9.79 -2.33 27.62
CA CYS A 261 9.12 -1.03 27.53
C CYS A 261 7.67 -1.19 27.06
N GLU A 262 7.40 -2.05 26.08
CA GLU A 262 6.06 -2.24 25.54
C GLU A 262 5.11 -2.92 26.54
N LYS A 263 5.61 -3.94 27.27
CA LYS A 263 4.87 -4.57 28.37
C LYS A 263 4.56 -3.57 29.48
N THR A 264 5.55 -2.77 29.90
CA THR A 264 5.35 -1.71 30.89
C THR A 264 4.36 -0.67 30.38
N ALA A 265 4.50 -0.20 29.14
CA ALA A 265 3.60 0.77 28.53
C ALA A 265 2.15 0.28 28.54
N PHE A 266 1.91 -0.99 28.21
CA PHE A 266 0.59 -1.60 28.26
C PHE A 266 -0.02 -1.53 29.67
N LEU A 267 0.71 -1.98 30.69
CA LEU A 267 0.22 -1.96 32.07
C LEU A 267 -0.10 -0.54 32.55
N LEU A 268 0.73 0.44 32.18
CA LEU A 268 0.53 1.84 32.52
C LEU A 268 -0.73 2.43 31.86
N VAL A 269 -0.87 2.24 30.54
CA VAL A 269 -2.04 2.77 29.81
C VAL A 269 -3.31 2.07 30.27
N GLU A 270 -3.30 0.75 30.42
CA GLU A 270 -4.46 0.00 30.90
C GLU A 270 -4.88 0.44 32.31
N ASN A 271 -3.94 0.67 33.21
CA ASN A 271 -4.24 1.19 34.55
C ASN A 271 -4.92 2.57 34.49
N VAL A 272 -4.43 3.46 33.62
CA VAL A 272 -5.04 4.78 33.38
C VAL A 272 -6.48 4.62 32.89
N LEU A 273 -6.75 3.71 31.95
CA LEU A 273 -8.10 3.48 31.43
C LEU A 273 -9.05 2.90 32.48
N ARG A 274 -8.59 1.92 33.26
CA ARG A 274 -9.39 1.24 34.29
C ARG A 274 -9.74 2.16 35.45
N ASN A 275 -8.79 2.97 35.91
CA ASN A 275 -8.97 3.80 37.10
C ASN A 275 -9.33 5.26 36.79
N ASN A 276 -9.30 5.66 35.51
CA ASN A 276 -9.48 7.03 35.05
C ASN A 276 -8.63 8.05 35.84
N ARG A 277 -7.39 7.66 36.17
CA ARG A 277 -6.40 8.49 36.88
C ARG A 277 -4.99 8.09 36.49
N VAL A 278 -4.05 9.03 36.56
CA VAL A 278 -2.62 8.75 36.45
C VAL A 278 -2.09 8.57 37.86
N ASP A 279 -1.60 7.37 38.19
CA ASP A 279 -1.10 7.02 39.51
C ASP A 279 0.43 6.91 39.49
N GLU A 280 1.11 7.89 40.10
CA GLU A 280 2.58 7.92 40.19
C GLU A 280 3.16 6.72 40.95
N ASP A 281 2.47 6.26 42.00
CA ASP A 281 2.94 5.12 42.79
C ASP A 281 2.84 3.84 41.95
N PHE A 282 1.75 3.69 41.18
CA PHE A 282 1.63 2.59 40.22
C PHE A 282 2.73 2.62 39.15
N ILE A 283 3.07 3.82 38.65
CA ILE A 283 4.19 3.98 37.71
C ILE A 283 5.48 3.52 38.36
N ALA A 284 5.82 4.04 39.55
CA ALA A 284 7.05 3.67 40.27
C ALA A 284 7.13 2.15 40.53
N LEU A 285 6.01 1.50 40.83
CA LEU A 285 5.94 0.04 41.03
C LEU A 285 6.38 -0.75 39.79
N GLN A 286 6.12 -0.26 38.57
CA GLN A 286 6.54 -0.95 37.34
C GLN A 286 8.07 -0.93 37.13
N PHE A 287 8.80 -0.10 37.87
CA PHE A 287 10.26 0.02 37.79
C PHE A 287 10.96 -0.52 39.04
N LYS A 288 10.29 -1.22 39.95
CA LYS A 288 10.85 -1.65 41.25
C LYS A 288 12.18 -2.44 41.16
N ASN A 289 12.39 -3.18 40.06
CA ASN A 289 13.59 -3.99 39.82
C ASN A 289 14.51 -3.41 38.74
N ILE A 290 14.32 -2.16 38.34
CA ILE A 290 15.10 -1.49 37.29
C ILE A 290 15.45 -0.07 37.75
N LYS A 291 16.45 0.56 37.11
CA LYS A 291 16.79 1.95 37.38
C LYS A 291 15.57 2.84 37.14
N PHE A 292 15.22 3.65 38.16
CA PHE A 292 14.10 4.58 38.12
C PHE A 292 14.57 5.99 38.47
N ASN A 293 14.63 6.86 37.47
CA ASN A 293 14.96 8.27 37.66
C ASN A 293 13.68 9.11 37.78
N ARG A 294 13.24 9.35 39.02
CA ARG A 294 12.03 10.13 39.31
C ARG A 294 12.07 11.54 38.71
N SER A 295 13.25 12.15 38.54
CA SER A 295 13.36 13.49 37.95
C SER A 295 12.94 13.56 36.48
N LYS A 296 12.95 12.42 35.77
CA LYS A 296 12.58 12.30 34.35
C LYS A 296 11.15 11.81 34.13
N ILE A 297 10.39 11.53 35.19
CA ILE A 297 9.01 11.00 35.10
C ILE A 297 8.03 11.98 34.45
N ASN A 298 8.30 13.29 34.52
CA ASN A 298 7.38 14.34 34.08
C ASN A 298 6.88 14.16 32.64
N ARG A 299 7.75 13.72 31.71
CA ARG A 299 7.35 13.47 30.32
C ARG A 299 6.30 12.37 30.21
N LEU A 300 6.49 11.27 30.95
CA LEU A 300 5.53 10.18 31.01
C LEU A 300 4.22 10.61 31.67
N LEU A 301 4.29 11.41 32.75
CA LEU A 301 3.08 11.93 33.40
C LEU A 301 2.26 12.82 32.46
N VAL A 302 2.91 13.73 31.73
CA VAL A 302 2.25 14.57 30.72
C VAL A 302 1.61 13.71 29.64
N LEU A 303 2.33 12.71 29.13
CA LEU A 303 1.81 11.80 28.10
C LEU A 303 0.59 11.02 28.58
N LEU A 304 0.67 10.37 29.75
CA LEU A 304 -0.43 9.59 30.33
C LEU A 304 -1.63 10.46 30.73
N THR A 305 -1.38 11.69 31.19
CA THR A 305 -2.45 12.66 31.46
C THR A 305 -3.15 13.06 30.17
N TRP A 306 -2.39 13.31 29.10
CA TRP A 306 -2.98 13.58 27.77
C TRP A 306 -3.75 12.37 27.22
N VAL A 307 -3.27 11.15 27.45
CA VAL A 307 -4.01 9.92 27.11
C VAL A 307 -5.36 9.90 27.81
N LYS A 308 -5.37 10.13 29.13
CA LYS A 308 -6.59 10.15 29.97
C LYS A 308 -7.56 11.25 29.55
N ASP A 309 -7.07 12.47 29.34
CA ASP A 309 -7.92 13.66 29.22
C ASP A 309 -8.33 13.98 27.78
N LYS A 310 -7.60 13.47 26.78
CA LYS A 310 -7.81 13.81 25.37
C LYS A 310 -7.97 12.58 24.49
N LEU A 311 -6.96 11.70 24.43
CA LEU A 311 -6.95 10.61 23.45
C LEU A 311 -8.05 9.58 23.73
N TYR A 312 -8.09 9.04 24.95
CA TYR A 312 -9.07 8.02 25.32
C TYR A 312 -10.52 8.52 25.21
N PRO A 313 -10.91 9.68 25.75
CA PRO A 313 -12.27 10.20 25.57
C PRO A 313 -12.66 10.43 24.11
N ASN A 314 -11.72 10.82 23.24
CA ASN A 314 -12.00 10.99 21.82
C ASN A 314 -12.08 9.66 21.06
N LEU A 315 -11.33 8.63 21.46
CA LEU A 315 -11.52 7.26 20.97
C LEU A 315 -12.89 6.70 21.38
N MET A 316 -13.32 6.94 22.62
CA MET A 316 -14.63 6.45 23.09
C MET A 316 -15.82 7.13 22.41
N LYS A 317 -15.61 8.30 21.80
CA LYS A 317 -16.63 8.96 20.97
C LYS A 317 -16.91 8.22 19.67
N THR A 318 -16.20 7.15 19.29
CA THR A 318 -16.54 6.25 18.17
C THR A 318 -18.01 5.81 18.19
N VAL A 319 -18.64 5.69 19.36
CA VAL A 319 -20.08 5.41 19.50
C VAL A 319 -20.99 6.37 18.70
N ARG A 320 -20.49 7.55 18.30
CA ARG A 320 -21.23 8.55 17.55
C ARG A 320 -21.34 8.30 16.04
N GLU A 321 -20.63 7.34 15.46
CA GLU A 321 -20.59 7.14 14.00
C GLU A 321 -21.97 6.94 13.37
N ILE A 322 -22.77 5.97 13.84
CA ILE A 322 -24.16 5.76 13.41
C ILE A 322 -25.05 6.97 13.71
N PRO A 323 -25.03 7.56 14.92
CA PRO A 323 -25.73 8.82 15.19
C PRO A 323 -25.41 9.95 14.20
N GLN A 324 -24.20 10.03 13.64
CA GLN A 324 -23.84 11.03 12.64
C GLN A 324 -24.39 10.70 11.26
N ILE A 325 -24.48 9.43 10.90
CA ILE A 325 -25.20 8.98 9.70
C ILE A 325 -26.69 9.35 9.83
N ASN A 326 -27.30 9.14 11.00
CA ASN A 326 -28.69 9.55 11.27
C ASN A 326 -28.88 11.07 11.15
N ASN A 327 -27.95 11.86 11.72
CA ASN A 327 -27.99 13.32 11.56
C ASN A 327 -27.91 13.74 10.08
N ALA A 328 -27.12 13.03 9.26
CA ALA A 328 -27.01 13.32 7.84
C ALA A 328 -28.32 13.01 7.12
N MET A 329 -28.98 11.90 7.48
CA MET A 329 -30.32 11.57 6.99
C MET A 329 -31.38 12.61 7.40
N ASP A 330 -31.26 13.16 8.61
CA ASP A 330 -32.09 14.26 9.13
C ASP A 330 -31.73 15.64 8.56
N LYS A 331 -30.92 15.70 7.48
CA LYS A 331 -30.50 16.93 6.80
C LYS A 331 -29.75 17.91 7.72
N ARG A 332 -29.08 17.41 8.76
CA ARG A 332 -28.29 18.24 9.68
C ARG A 332 -26.87 18.42 9.18
N TYR A 333 -26.23 19.49 9.66
CA TYR A 333 -24.83 19.75 9.38
C TYR A 333 -23.92 18.72 10.04
N ILE A 334 -23.13 18.01 9.23
CA ILE A 334 -22.09 17.09 9.70
C ILE A 334 -20.78 17.86 9.82
N SER A 335 -20.24 17.91 11.04
CA SER A 335 -19.03 18.68 11.31
C SER A 335 -17.83 18.13 10.52
N PRO A 336 -17.01 19.00 9.91
CA PRO A 336 -15.84 18.56 9.17
C PRO A 336 -14.72 18.11 10.10
N GLY A 337 -13.84 17.23 9.60
CA GLY A 337 -12.68 16.72 10.33
C GLY A 337 -11.54 16.32 9.39
N PRO A 338 -10.27 16.38 9.83
CA PRO A 338 -9.17 15.92 8.99
C PRO A 338 -9.19 14.39 8.88
N GLY A 339 -8.86 13.89 7.68
CA GLY A 339 -8.54 12.48 7.48
C GLY A 339 -7.04 12.21 7.64
N GLY A 340 -6.67 10.95 7.86
CA GLY A 340 -5.29 10.48 7.86
C GLY A 340 -5.02 9.34 8.83
N THR A 341 -3.74 9.12 9.11
CA THR A 341 -3.25 7.89 9.75
C THR A 341 -3.12 8.03 11.26
N LEU A 342 -3.94 7.28 11.99
CA LEU A 342 -4.01 7.36 13.44
C LEU A 342 -2.79 6.74 14.13
N THR A 343 -2.29 5.60 13.64
CA THR A 343 -1.07 4.94 14.13
C THR A 343 0.21 5.72 13.85
N ARG A 344 0.11 6.76 13.00
CA ARG A 344 1.19 7.73 12.80
C ARG A 344 1.06 8.93 13.74
N GLY A 345 0.25 8.87 14.78
CA GLY A 345 0.09 9.94 15.77
C GLY A 345 -0.79 11.12 15.33
N LYS A 346 -1.51 11.01 14.21
CA LYS A 346 -2.45 12.04 13.72
C LYS A 346 -3.77 11.96 14.48
N THR A 347 -3.78 12.36 15.74
CA THR A 347 -4.91 12.15 16.67
C THR A 347 -6.07 13.14 16.52
N ASP A 348 -5.87 14.20 15.74
CA ASP A 348 -6.90 15.15 15.30
C ASP A 348 -7.93 14.53 14.32
N VAL A 349 -7.67 13.32 13.81
CA VAL A 349 -8.68 12.49 13.11
C VAL A 349 -9.79 12.00 14.05
N LEU A 350 -9.61 12.11 15.36
CA LEU A 350 -10.63 11.78 16.35
C LEU A 350 -11.36 13.03 16.85
N PRO A 351 -12.65 12.94 17.22
CA PRO A 351 -13.50 11.77 17.08
C PRO A 351 -13.94 11.53 15.62
N THR A 352 -14.32 10.31 15.29
CA THR A 352 -14.95 9.96 13.99
C THR A 352 -16.45 10.30 13.98
N GLY A 353 -17.14 10.02 12.88
CA GLY A 353 -18.48 10.54 12.56
C GLY A 353 -18.45 11.96 12.01
N ARG A 354 -17.40 12.32 11.25
CA ARG A 354 -17.19 13.65 10.67
C ARG A 354 -17.13 13.60 9.15
N ASN A 355 -17.35 14.77 8.55
CA ASN A 355 -17.23 14.96 7.11
C ASN A 355 -15.77 15.27 6.73
N ILE A 356 -15.02 14.23 6.34
CA ILE A 356 -13.56 14.31 6.13
C ILE A 356 -13.16 15.42 5.15
N TYR A 357 -12.12 16.18 5.49
CA TYR A 357 -11.30 16.96 4.55
C TYR A 357 -9.86 16.44 4.54
N SER A 358 -9.11 16.79 3.50
CA SER A 358 -7.69 16.41 3.37
C SER A 358 -6.77 17.50 3.93
N ILE A 359 -6.08 18.26 3.07
CA ILE A 359 -5.05 19.25 3.41
C ILE A 359 -5.10 20.45 2.45
N ASP A 360 -4.35 21.51 2.77
CA ASP A 360 -4.07 22.60 1.83
C ASP A 360 -2.92 22.19 0.89
N PRO A 361 -3.18 21.90 -0.40
CA PRO A 361 -2.18 21.36 -1.30
C PRO A 361 -1.05 22.36 -1.63
N ARG A 362 -1.22 23.64 -1.30
CA ARG A 362 -0.19 24.67 -1.51
C ARG A 362 0.94 24.62 -0.49
N LYS A 363 0.74 23.90 0.63
CA LYS A 363 1.74 23.73 1.70
C LYS A 363 2.55 22.46 1.56
N ILE A 364 2.36 21.72 0.48
CA ILE A 364 2.99 20.42 0.22
C ILE A 364 4.14 20.60 -0.79
N PRO A 365 5.35 20.07 -0.52
CA PRO A 365 5.71 19.31 0.68
C PRO A 365 6.00 20.24 1.85
N THR A 366 5.78 19.78 3.09
CA THR A 366 6.20 20.56 4.27
C THR A 366 7.72 20.52 4.46
N LYS A 367 8.28 21.46 5.23
CA LYS A 367 9.72 21.46 5.57
C LYS A 367 10.16 20.18 6.30
N ALA A 368 9.28 19.61 7.13
CA ALA A 368 9.55 18.36 7.84
C ALA A 368 9.52 17.16 6.88
N ALA A 369 8.50 17.09 6.02
CA ALA A 369 8.41 16.08 4.96
C ALA A 369 9.61 16.13 4.03
N TYR A 370 10.15 17.32 3.72
CA TYR A 370 11.37 17.44 2.92
C TYR A 370 12.57 16.74 3.54
N LYS A 371 12.80 16.90 4.85
CA LYS A 371 13.90 16.22 5.54
C LYS A 371 13.74 14.70 5.54
N ILE A 372 12.51 14.20 5.65
CA ILE A 372 12.22 12.76 5.59
C ILE A 372 12.43 12.26 4.15
N GLY A 373 11.98 13.00 3.15
CA GLY A 373 12.17 12.70 1.73
C GLY A 373 13.65 12.63 1.33
N VAL A 374 14.50 13.51 1.86
CA VAL A 374 15.96 13.46 1.69
C VAL A 374 16.52 12.14 2.22
N LYS A 375 16.19 11.76 3.46
CA LYS A 375 16.63 10.48 4.05
C LYS A 375 16.15 9.28 3.22
N LEU A 376 14.91 9.28 2.77
CA LEU A 376 14.36 8.23 1.91
C LEU A 376 15.10 8.12 0.57
N ALA A 377 15.48 9.26 -0.02
CA ALA A 377 16.28 9.26 -1.25
C ALA A 377 17.66 8.65 -0.99
N ASP A 378 18.33 9.06 0.09
CA ASP A 378 19.64 8.54 0.48
C ASP A 378 19.59 7.03 0.74
N GLU A 379 18.54 6.52 1.39
CA GLU A 379 18.35 5.08 1.62
C GLU A 379 18.24 4.27 0.31
N ILE A 380 17.50 4.78 -0.70
CA ILE A 380 17.45 4.13 -2.02
C ILE A 380 18.84 4.11 -2.66
N LEU A 381 19.55 5.24 -2.64
CA LEU A 381 20.86 5.36 -3.28
C LEU A 381 21.89 4.47 -2.58
N ASN A 382 21.93 4.48 -1.25
CA ASN A 382 22.83 3.65 -0.45
C ASN A 382 22.59 2.16 -0.72
N LYS A 383 21.32 1.73 -0.75
CA LYS A 383 20.97 0.34 -1.06
C LYS A 383 21.44 -0.04 -2.47
N TYR A 384 21.18 0.79 -3.47
CA TYR A 384 21.58 0.52 -4.85
C TYR A 384 23.11 0.51 -5.02
N ILE A 385 23.83 1.46 -4.42
CA ILE A 385 25.30 1.54 -4.48
C ILE A 385 25.95 0.34 -3.80
N LYS A 386 25.40 -0.12 -2.66
CA LYS A 386 25.92 -1.29 -1.95
C LYS A 386 25.90 -2.56 -2.82
N GLU A 387 24.91 -2.67 -3.71
CA GLU A 387 24.71 -3.84 -4.56
C GLU A 387 25.39 -3.68 -5.93
N GLU A 388 25.36 -2.48 -6.53
CA GLU A 388 25.78 -2.26 -7.93
C GLU A 388 27.06 -1.42 -8.08
N ASN A 389 27.60 -0.89 -6.97
CA ASN A 389 28.78 -0.01 -6.92
C ASN A 389 28.70 1.22 -7.86
N LYS A 390 27.49 1.68 -8.16
CA LYS A 390 27.20 2.87 -8.99
C LYS A 390 25.87 3.50 -8.59
N TYR A 391 25.59 4.71 -9.05
CA TYR A 391 24.27 5.33 -8.88
C TYR A 391 23.27 4.75 -9.90
N PRO A 392 21.98 4.60 -9.54
CA PRO A 392 20.95 4.27 -10.53
C PRO A 392 20.77 5.45 -11.48
N GLU A 393 20.79 5.22 -12.79
CA GLU A 393 20.60 6.34 -13.73
C GLU A 393 19.15 6.85 -13.76
N LYS A 394 18.19 5.92 -13.64
CA LYS A 394 16.76 6.24 -13.67
C LYS A 394 15.96 5.36 -12.71
N ILE A 395 15.08 5.99 -11.93
CA ILE A 395 14.16 5.34 -11.00
C ILE A 395 12.72 5.55 -11.48
N GLY A 396 11.95 4.47 -11.56
CA GLY A 396 10.50 4.52 -11.70
C GLY A 396 9.84 4.71 -10.35
N MET A 397 8.99 5.71 -10.20
CA MET A 397 8.28 5.98 -8.95
C MET A 397 6.78 6.04 -9.15
N VAL A 398 6.05 5.28 -8.34
CA VAL A 398 4.60 5.45 -8.23
C VAL A 398 4.31 6.52 -7.19
N LEU A 399 3.55 7.55 -7.56
CA LEU A 399 3.20 8.67 -6.67
C LEU A 399 1.69 8.80 -6.51
N TRP A 400 1.19 8.50 -5.32
CA TRP A 400 -0.23 8.60 -4.99
C TRP A 400 -0.56 9.83 -4.14
N SER A 401 -1.81 10.28 -4.18
CA SER A 401 -2.31 11.41 -3.36
C SER A 401 -2.20 11.15 -1.86
N LEU A 402 -2.11 9.88 -1.46
CA LEU A 402 -1.85 9.49 -0.08
C LEU A 402 -0.54 10.06 0.47
N ASP A 403 0.48 10.25 -0.36
CA ASP A 403 1.72 10.89 0.07
C ASP A 403 1.47 12.33 0.55
N ALA A 404 0.71 13.11 -0.20
CA ALA A 404 0.33 14.46 0.20
C ALA A 404 -0.65 14.47 1.38
N TYR A 405 -1.61 13.54 1.41
CA TYR A 405 -2.72 13.57 2.37
C TYR A 405 -2.41 12.95 3.73
N ARG A 406 -1.51 11.97 3.79
CA ARG A 406 -1.12 11.25 5.02
C ARG A 406 0.32 11.49 5.45
N ALA A 407 1.18 11.88 4.50
CA ALA A 407 2.62 12.02 4.72
C ALA A 407 3.17 13.41 4.36
N ASP A 408 2.32 14.41 4.19
CA ASP A 408 2.70 15.81 3.97
C ASP A 408 3.68 16.05 2.80
N GLY A 409 3.75 15.13 1.82
CA GLY A 409 4.60 15.23 0.63
C GLY A 409 6.01 14.63 0.78
N GLU A 410 6.19 13.57 1.56
CA GLU A 410 7.49 12.91 1.77
C GLU A 410 8.09 12.32 0.49
N GLN A 411 7.30 11.59 -0.30
CA GLN A 411 7.76 11.00 -1.57
C GLN A 411 7.91 12.07 -2.65
N LEU A 412 7.02 13.07 -2.67
CA LEU A 412 7.20 14.25 -3.52
C LEU A 412 8.55 14.94 -3.24
N ALA A 413 8.90 15.13 -1.96
CA ALA A 413 10.20 15.67 -1.58
C ALA A 413 11.37 14.75 -1.92
N GLN A 414 11.20 13.43 -1.77
CA GLN A 414 12.18 12.44 -2.18
C GLN A 414 12.51 12.57 -3.68
N ILE A 415 11.49 12.70 -4.52
CA ILE A 415 11.65 12.92 -5.96
C ILE A 415 12.43 14.21 -6.23
N LEU A 416 12.03 15.33 -5.59
CA LEU A 416 12.73 16.61 -5.74
C LEU A 416 14.20 16.48 -5.34
N HIS A 417 14.50 15.81 -4.22
CA HIS A 417 15.88 15.62 -3.79
C HIS A 417 16.68 14.76 -4.77
N LEU A 418 16.12 13.64 -5.28
CA LEU A 418 16.79 12.76 -6.25
C LEU A 418 17.23 13.51 -7.52
N ILE A 419 16.34 14.34 -8.09
CA ILE A 419 16.64 15.19 -9.25
C ILE A 419 17.54 16.38 -8.90
N GLY A 420 17.79 16.63 -7.61
CA GLY A 420 18.61 17.74 -7.12
C GLY A 420 17.91 19.09 -7.15
N ALA A 421 16.62 19.12 -6.84
CA ALA A 421 15.83 20.32 -6.62
C ALA A 421 15.37 20.40 -5.15
N ARG A 422 15.11 21.63 -4.67
CA ARG A 422 14.53 21.86 -3.35
C ARG A 422 13.32 22.81 -3.44
N PRO A 423 12.24 22.57 -2.67
CA PRO A 423 11.12 23.51 -2.60
C PRO A 423 11.52 24.84 -1.97
N VAL A 424 10.85 25.90 -2.38
CA VAL A 424 10.96 27.25 -1.80
C VAL A 424 9.67 27.59 -1.07
N TRP A 425 9.77 27.83 0.23
CA TRP A 425 8.63 28.18 1.08
C TRP A 425 8.62 29.67 1.43
N ASN A 426 7.44 30.29 1.43
CA ASN A 426 7.26 31.59 2.06
C ASN A 426 7.16 31.46 3.60
N GLU A 427 7.01 32.58 4.30
CA GLU A 427 6.92 32.64 5.77
C GLU A 427 5.74 31.83 6.34
N THR A 428 4.65 31.70 5.59
CA THR A 428 3.44 30.95 6.00
C THR A 428 3.53 29.45 5.72
N GLY A 429 4.63 29.00 5.11
CA GLY A 429 4.85 27.60 4.71
C GLY A 429 4.21 27.21 3.38
N ILE A 430 3.71 28.15 2.58
CA ILE A 430 3.25 27.89 1.21
C ILE A 430 4.47 27.69 0.31
N VAL A 431 4.42 26.65 -0.51
CA VAL A 431 5.43 26.38 -1.54
C VAL A 431 5.16 27.31 -2.72
N THR A 432 6.16 28.13 -3.03
CA THR A 432 6.10 29.16 -4.09
C THR A 432 6.82 28.74 -5.36
N GLY A 433 7.66 27.71 -5.28
CA GLY A 433 8.42 27.19 -6.40
C GLY A 433 9.47 26.18 -5.95
N VAL A 434 10.43 25.95 -6.83
CA VAL A 434 11.60 25.08 -6.60
C VAL A 434 12.85 25.79 -7.09
N GLU A 435 13.99 25.45 -6.51
CA GLU A 435 15.30 25.92 -6.95
C GLU A 435 16.27 24.72 -7.10
N PRO A 436 17.28 24.81 -7.99
CA PRO A 436 18.24 23.74 -8.16
C PRO A 436 19.24 23.71 -6.98
N VAL A 437 19.49 22.52 -6.45
CA VAL A 437 20.63 22.26 -5.56
C VAL A 437 21.88 22.14 -6.43
N SER A 438 22.97 22.82 -6.08
CA SER A 438 24.23 22.74 -6.84
C SER A 438 24.82 21.32 -6.78
N LEU A 439 25.55 20.88 -7.81
CA LEU A 439 26.21 19.57 -7.80
C LEU A 439 27.23 19.44 -6.65
N GLN A 440 27.83 20.55 -6.21
CA GLN A 440 28.76 20.58 -5.08
C GLN A 440 28.04 20.29 -3.75
N GLU A 441 26.85 20.87 -3.53
CA GLU A 441 26.02 20.58 -2.36
C GLU A 441 25.42 19.16 -2.45
N LEU A 442 25.03 18.72 -3.66
CA LEU A 442 24.43 17.41 -3.88
C LEU A 442 25.43 16.26 -3.67
N ASN A 443 26.70 16.46 -4.04
CA ASN A 443 27.80 15.50 -3.95
C ASN A 443 27.52 14.13 -4.63
N ARG A 444 26.69 14.15 -5.67
CA ARG A 444 26.37 12.98 -6.52
C ARG A 444 25.77 13.47 -7.85
N PRO A 445 25.62 12.58 -8.85
CA PRO A 445 24.81 12.86 -10.02
C PRO A 445 23.34 13.15 -9.67
N ARG A 446 22.68 13.94 -10.51
CA ARG A 446 21.22 14.07 -10.50
C ARG A 446 20.61 12.82 -11.11
N ILE A 447 19.70 12.20 -10.38
CA ILE A 447 19.07 10.94 -10.77
C ILE A 447 17.81 11.24 -11.57
N ASP A 448 17.62 10.59 -12.73
CA ASP A 448 16.40 10.75 -13.50
C ASP A 448 15.24 9.97 -12.84
N VAL A 449 14.03 10.51 -12.88
CA VAL A 449 12.87 9.92 -12.25
C VAL A 449 11.70 9.92 -13.23
N THR A 450 11.13 8.75 -13.48
CA THR A 450 9.85 8.61 -14.21
C THR A 450 8.74 8.32 -13.21
N ILE A 451 7.70 9.14 -13.25
CA ILE A 451 6.63 9.17 -12.26
C ILE A 451 5.37 8.64 -12.90
N ARG A 452 4.86 7.51 -12.40
CA ARG A 452 3.47 7.07 -12.64
C ARG A 452 2.62 7.58 -11.48
N THR A 453 1.81 8.60 -11.71
CA THR A 453 0.98 9.17 -10.64
C THR A 453 -0.46 8.66 -10.70
N SER A 454 -1.13 8.43 -9.57
CA SER A 454 -2.55 8.01 -9.62
C SER A 454 -3.46 9.10 -10.16
N GLU A 455 -4.60 8.71 -10.69
CA GLU A 455 -5.57 9.64 -11.24
C GLU A 455 -6.20 10.52 -10.15
N ILE A 456 -6.27 10.01 -8.91
CA ILE A 456 -6.64 10.81 -7.75
C ILE A 456 -5.61 11.92 -7.51
N PHE A 457 -4.31 11.63 -7.60
CA PHE A 457 -3.27 12.66 -7.47
C PHE A 457 -3.39 13.70 -8.61
N ARG A 458 -3.50 13.25 -9.86
CA ARG A 458 -3.74 14.10 -11.04
C ARG A 458 -4.90 15.07 -10.81
N ASP A 459 -6.05 14.56 -10.36
CA ASP A 459 -7.30 15.33 -10.30
C ASP A 459 -7.40 16.23 -9.06
N THR A 460 -6.77 15.81 -7.96
CA THR A 460 -6.93 16.50 -6.68
C THR A 460 -5.76 17.39 -6.28
N LEU A 461 -4.59 17.19 -6.91
CA LEU A 461 -3.33 17.87 -6.60
C LEU A 461 -2.61 18.40 -7.87
N PRO A 462 -3.31 19.05 -8.84
CA PRO A 462 -2.68 19.48 -10.10
C PRO A 462 -1.51 20.45 -9.89
N ASN A 463 -1.56 21.28 -8.84
CA ASN A 463 -0.46 22.18 -8.48
C ASN A 463 0.84 21.43 -8.15
N LEU A 464 0.76 20.21 -7.60
CA LEU A 464 1.93 19.39 -7.30
C LEU A 464 2.48 18.70 -8.55
N VAL A 465 1.61 18.35 -9.50
CA VAL A 465 2.02 17.89 -10.84
C VAL A 465 2.82 18.98 -11.55
N GLU A 466 2.30 20.21 -11.56
CA GLU A 466 2.98 21.37 -12.16
C GLU A 466 4.31 21.71 -11.46
N LEU A 467 4.36 21.60 -10.12
CA LEU A 467 5.58 21.84 -9.34
C LEU A 467 6.69 20.85 -9.72
N LEU A 468 6.37 19.55 -9.79
CA LEU A 468 7.31 18.50 -10.16
C LEU A 468 7.78 18.66 -11.60
N ASP A 469 6.88 18.90 -12.54
CA ASP A 469 7.23 19.11 -13.95
C ASP A 469 8.11 20.36 -14.13
N SER A 470 7.80 21.45 -13.42
CA SER A 470 8.64 22.66 -13.43
C SER A 470 10.04 22.37 -12.90
N ALA A 471 10.17 21.54 -11.86
CA ALA A 471 11.48 21.10 -11.34
C ALA A 471 12.25 20.28 -12.39
N ILE A 472 11.59 19.31 -13.01
CA ILE A 472 12.20 18.42 -14.01
C ILE A 472 12.67 19.22 -15.23
N VAL A 473 11.84 20.11 -15.76
CA VAL A 473 12.18 20.99 -16.89
C VAL A 473 13.33 21.92 -16.51
N MET A 474 13.32 22.51 -15.30
CA MET A 474 14.41 23.36 -14.82
C MET A 474 15.74 22.59 -14.78
N ILE A 475 15.76 21.41 -14.16
CA ILE A 475 16.96 20.59 -14.03
C ILE A 475 17.47 20.09 -15.39
N ALA A 476 16.57 19.69 -16.29
CA ALA A 476 16.92 19.23 -17.64
C ALA A 476 17.54 20.34 -18.51
N ASN A 477 17.40 21.61 -18.15
CA ASN A 477 17.94 22.75 -18.90
C ASN A 477 19.17 23.40 -18.23
N LEU A 478 19.68 22.83 -17.14
CA LEU A 478 20.93 23.30 -16.54
C LEU A 478 22.11 23.04 -17.49
N LYS A 479 23.05 23.99 -17.52
CA LYS A 479 24.30 23.85 -18.29
C LYS A 479 25.31 22.99 -17.51
N GLU A 480 25.03 21.69 -17.44
CA GLU A 480 25.83 20.70 -16.74
C GLU A 480 26.33 19.61 -17.70
N ASP A 481 27.35 18.89 -17.26
CA ASP A 481 27.80 17.65 -17.90
C ASP A 481 26.71 16.56 -17.75
N ASP A 482 26.33 15.92 -18.85
CA ASP A 482 25.28 14.90 -18.86
C ASP A 482 25.71 13.60 -18.15
N THR A 483 27.00 13.39 -17.89
CA THR A 483 27.50 12.33 -17.00
C THR A 483 27.16 12.56 -15.52
N LYS A 484 26.81 13.80 -15.15
CA LYS A 484 26.42 14.21 -13.78
C LYS A 484 24.95 14.61 -13.67
N ASN A 485 24.25 14.74 -14.80
CA ASN A 485 22.84 15.05 -14.86
C ASN A 485 22.11 14.05 -15.75
N TYR A 486 21.61 12.98 -15.15
CA TYR A 486 20.98 11.90 -15.91
C TYR A 486 19.66 12.32 -16.56
N ILE A 487 18.99 13.37 -16.07
CA ILE A 487 17.77 13.91 -16.69
C ILE A 487 18.13 14.57 -18.03
N LEU A 488 19.17 15.39 -18.05
CA LEU A 488 19.72 15.99 -19.25
C LEU A 488 20.21 14.92 -20.24
N LYS A 489 20.97 13.93 -19.77
CA LYS A 489 21.44 12.79 -20.56
C LYS A 489 20.29 12.09 -21.29
N ASN A 490 19.31 11.63 -20.53
CA ASN A 490 18.15 10.90 -21.06
C ASN A 490 17.28 11.76 -22.00
N ALA A 491 17.14 13.06 -21.71
CA ALA A 491 16.44 13.99 -22.60
C ALA A 491 17.18 14.18 -23.92
N ASN A 492 18.52 14.30 -23.91
CA ASN A 492 19.33 14.40 -25.12
C ASN A 492 19.30 13.11 -25.94
N GLU A 493 19.32 11.95 -25.30
CA GLU A 493 19.16 10.64 -25.95
C GLU A 493 17.81 10.52 -26.65
N TYR A 494 16.70 10.88 -25.98
CA TYR A 494 15.38 10.90 -26.61
C TYR A 494 15.38 11.78 -27.87
N LYS A 495 15.93 13.01 -27.80
CA LYS A 495 16.01 13.92 -28.95
C LYS A 495 16.81 13.31 -30.11
N LYS A 496 17.92 12.62 -29.82
CA LYS A 496 18.73 11.93 -30.84
C LYS A 496 17.93 10.80 -31.51
N THR A 497 17.24 9.98 -30.73
CA THR A 497 16.40 8.88 -31.25
C THR A 497 15.23 9.40 -32.08
N ALA A 498 14.50 10.40 -31.58
CA ALA A 498 13.37 11.02 -32.28
C ALA A 498 13.78 11.66 -33.62
N LYS A 499 14.97 12.26 -33.70
CA LYS A 499 15.52 12.79 -34.96
C LYS A 499 15.90 11.68 -35.95
N LYS A 500 16.44 10.55 -35.48
CA LYS A 500 16.81 9.40 -36.34
C LYS A 500 15.59 8.68 -36.92
N GLU A 501 14.52 8.53 -36.14
CA GLU A 501 13.28 7.85 -36.57
C GLU A 501 12.41 8.67 -37.54
N ASN A 502 12.90 9.84 -38.00
CA ASN A 502 12.18 10.74 -38.91
C ASN A 502 10.77 11.14 -38.43
N LYS A 503 10.55 11.14 -37.11
CA LYS A 503 9.30 11.58 -36.46
C LYS A 503 9.12 13.11 -36.48
N SER A 504 9.94 13.86 -37.23
CA SER A 504 9.94 15.33 -37.22
C SER A 504 8.76 15.92 -38.02
N LYS A 505 7.55 15.81 -37.45
CA LYS A 505 6.53 16.87 -37.58
C LYS A 505 6.57 17.84 -36.39
N LEU A 506 7.37 17.54 -35.36
CA LEU A 506 7.56 18.40 -34.18
C LEU A 506 8.68 19.41 -34.45
N ASP A 507 8.41 20.68 -34.15
CA ASP A 507 9.46 21.71 -34.10
C ASP A 507 10.41 21.49 -32.91
N ASP A 508 11.53 22.21 -32.86
CA ASP A 508 12.52 22.07 -31.79
C ASP A 508 11.93 22.34 -30.40
N LYS A 509 10.93 23.23 -30.30
CA LYS A 509 10.27 23.56 -29.03
C LYS A 509 9.44 22.38 -28.52
N ALA A 510 8.64 21.78 -29.39
CA ALA A 510 7.81 20.63 -29.07
C ALA A 510 8.65 19.39 -28.81
N LEU A 511 9.76 19.21 -29.53
CA LEU A 511 10.73 18.15 -29.28
C LEU A 511 11.43 18.32 -27.92
N ASN A 512 11.86 19.55 -27.59
CA ASN A 512 12.44 19.85 -26.28
C ASN A 512 11.45 19.59 -25.14
N ARG A 513 10.17 19.93 -25.33
CA ARG A 513 9.14 19.64 -24.34
C ARG A 513 8.91 18.14 -24.18
N ALA A 514 8.75 17.39 -25.28
CA ALA A 514 8.55 15.95 -25.25
C ALA A 514 9.70 15.21 -24.54
N ALA A 515 10.94 15.63 -24.77
CA ALA A 515 12.13 15.06 -24.13
C ALA A 515 12.14 15.16 -22.59
N THR A 516 11.38 16.11 -22.03
CA THR A 516 11.28 16.37 -20.59
C THR A 516 10.07 15.71 -19.93
N PHE A 517 9.22 14.99 -20.67
CA PHE A 517 8.10 14.27 -20.06
C PHE A 517 8.60 13.16 -19.15
N ARG A 518 8.16 13.25 -17.89
CA ARG A 518 8.47 12.30 -16.82
C ARG A 518 7.27 11.98 -15.95
N ILE A 519 6.17 12.73 -16.04
CA ILE A 519 4.96 12.49 -15.24
C ILE A 519 3.88 11.93 -16.15
N PHE A 520 3.44 10.71 -15.86
CA PHE A 520 2.47 9.97 -16.65
C PHE A 520 1.30 9.53 -15.77
N ALA A 521 0.09 9.60 -16.33
CA ALA A 521 -1.11 9.07 -15.71
C ALA A 521 -2.11 8.53 -16.74
N ALA A 522 -3.25 8.01 -16.29
CA ALA A 522 -4.29 7.63 -17.24
C ALA A 522 -4.84 8.84 -18.01
N LYS A 523 -5.48 8.56 -19.15
CA LYS A 523 -6.19 9.55 -19.97
C LYS A 523 -7.11 10.43 -19.10
N PRO A 524 -7.25 11.74 -19.38
CA PRO A 524 -8.15 12.60 -18.63
C PRO A 524 -9.57 12.02 -18.55
N GLY A 525 -10.12 11.96 -17.35
CA GLY A 525 -11.46 11.42 -17.09
C GLY A 525 -11.55 9.89 -16.98
N ALA A 526 -10.47 9.15 -17.24
CA ALA A 526 -10.34 7.74 -16.93
C ALA A 526 -9.60 7.51 -15.59
N TYR A 527 -9.77 6.31 -15.01
CA TYR A 527 -9.15 5.85 -13.75
C TYR A 527 -8.63 4.41 -13.89
N GLY A 528 -7.51 4.10 -13.23
CA GLY A 528 -6.90 2.76 -13.18
C GLY A 528 -5.89 2.47 -14.29
N ASN A 529 -5.21 1.32 -14.20
CA ASN A 529 -4.19 0.89 -15.18
C ASN A 529 -4.63 -0.31 -16.04
N GLY A 530 -5.74 -0.97 -15.69
CA GLY A 530 -6.23 -2.17 -16.37
C GLY A 530 -5.56 -3.48 -15.94
N ILE A 531 -4.40 -3.43 -15.24
CA ILE A 531 -3.66 -4.63 -14.81
C ILE A 531 -4.48 -5.47 -13.83
N MET A 532 -5.08 -4.83 -12.82
CA MET A 532 -5.95 -5.51 -11.86
C MET A 532 -7.13 -6.20 -12.55
N LEU A 533 -7.70 -5.58 -13.59
CA LEU A 533 -8.82 -6.17 -14.34
C LEU A 533 -8.36 -7.36 -15.18
N MET A 534 -7.19 -7.29 -15.82
CA MET A 534 -6.61 -8.41 -16.56
C MET A 534 -6.30 -9.60 -15.67
N ILE A 535 -5.70 -9.34 -14.49
CA ILE A 535 -5.41 -10.37 -13.49
C ILE A 535 -6.72 -10.98 -12.98
N ALA A 536 -7.70 -10.15 -12.61
CA ALA A 536 -9.01 -10.62 -12.15
C ALA A 536 -9.78 -11.43 -13.22
N ALA A 537 -9.61 -11.12 -14.49
CA ALA A 537 -10.23 -11.85 -15.60
C ALA A 537 -9.37 -13.01 -16.14
N SER A 538 -8.15 -13.23 -15.63
CA SER A 538 -7.17 -14.16 -16.20
C SER A 538 -6.85 -13.90 -17.69
N ALA A 539 -7.11 -12.67 -18.16
CA ALA A 539 -7.12 -12.28 -19.56
C ALA A 539 -5.74 -11.87 -20.08
N TRP A 540 -4.74 -12.74 -19.87
CA TRP A 540 -3.34 -12.53 -20.28
C TRP A 540 -2.63 -13.86 -20.48
N LYS A 541 -1.68 -13.93 -21.42
CA LYS A 541 -0.82 -15.11 -21.67
C LYS A 541 0.63 -14.85 -21.30
N THR A 542 1.11 -13.63 -21.56
CA THR A 542 2.52 -13.26 -21.37
C THR A 542 2.64 -11.95 -20.60
N ILE A 543 3.80 -11.71 -19.98
CA ILE A 543 4.12 -10.43 -19.33
C ILE A 543 3.99 -9.23 -20.28
N LYS A 544 4.12 -9.47 -21.59
CA LYS A 544 3.97 -8.45 -22.63
C LYS A 544 2.52 -7.97 -22.75
N ASP A 545 1.53 -8.84 -22.59
CA ASP A 545 0.11 -8.42 -22.60
C ASP A 545 -0.18 -7.43 -21.45
N LEU A 546 0.39 -7.71 -20.27
CA LEU A 546 0.31 -6.84 -19.10
C LEU A 546 1.07 -5.53 -19.33
N GLY A 547 2.30 -5.60 -19.81
CA GLY A 547 3.12 -4.41 -20.11
C GLY A 547 2.48 -3.47 -21.14
N GLU A 548 1.91 -4.03 -22.21
CA GLU A 548 1.18 -3.26 -23.23
C GLU A 548 -0.03 -2.54 -22.64
N THR A 549 -0.80 -3.22 -21.79
CA THR A 549 -1.99 -2.62 -21.16
C THR A 549 -1.62 -1.48 -20.22
N PHE A 550 -0.55 -1.66 -19.43
CA PHE A 550 -0.05 -0.60 -18.55
C PHE A 550 0.38 0.64 -19.36
N ILE A 551 1.07 0.44 -20.48
CA ILE A 551 1.53 1.52 -21.35
C ILE A 551 0.35 2.20 -22.06
N GLU A 552 -0.56 1.42 -22.64
CA GLU A 552 -1.75 1.92 -23.34
C GLU A 552 -2.58 2.83 -22.41
N HIS A 553 -2.89 2.36 -21.20
CA HIS A 553 -3.72 3.12 -20.28
C HIS A 553 -2.97 4.23 -19.56
N GLY A 554 -1.67 4.07 -19.28
CA GLY A 554 -0.88 5.03 -18.50
C GLY A 554 -0.04 6.01 -19.32
N GLY A 555 0.00 5.87 -20.65
CA GLY A 555 0.88 6.60 -21.57
C GLY A 555 0.51 8.06 -21.87
N PHE A 556 -0.09 8.78 -20.91
CA PHE A 556 -0.48 10.18 -21.09
C PHE A 556 0.35 11.09 -20.20
N ALA A 557 1.06 12.04 -20.82
CA ALA A 557 1.93 12.98 -20.13
C ALA A 557 1.12 14.09 -19.43
N TYR A 558 1.60 14.50 -18.26
CA TYR A 558 1.06 15.61 -17.48
C TYR A 558 2.17 16.56 -17.01
N GLY A 559 1.83 17.83 -16.82
CA GLY A 559 2.76 18.85 -16.36
C GLY A 559 2.20 20.25 -16.58
N LYS A 560 3.05 21.25 -16.41
CA LYS A 560 2.67 22.63 -16.73
C LYS A 560 2.33 22.74 -18.22
N ASP A 561 1.16 23.31 -18.50
CA ASP A 561 0.57 23.44 -19.83
C ASP A 561 0.38 22.10 -20.59
N VAL A 562 0.38 20.96 -19.87
CA VAL A 562 0.24 19.62 -20.45
C VAL A 562 -0.77 18.82 -19.63
N PHE A 563 -1.92 18.54 -20.22
CA PHE A 563 -3.03 17.88 -19.55
C PHE A 563 -3.44 16.60 -20.28
N GLY A 564 -2.73 15.50 -19.99
CA GLY A 564 -3.03 14.18 -20.54
C GLY A 564 -2.75 14.07 -22.03
N ARG A 565 -1.61 14.61 -22.49
CA ARG A 565 -1.18 14.46 -23.88
C ARG A 565 -0.79 13.00 -24.12
N GLU A 566 -1.34 12.39 -25.16
CA GLU A 566 -0.93 11.06 -25.61
C GLU A 566 0.58 11.04 -25.90
N SER A 567 1.32 10.16 -25.23
CA SER A 567 2.79 10.18 -25.19
C SER A 567 3.36 8.78 -24.92
N HIS A 568 2.77 7.74 -25.52
CA HIS A 568 3.21 6.35 -25.34
C HIS A 568 4.67 6.15 -25.75
N GLY A 569 5.13 6.80 -26.83
CA GLY A 569 6.53 6.70 -27.27
C GLY A 569 7.52 7.29 -26.27
N GLU A 570 7.22 8.47 -25.71
CA GLU A 570 7.98 9.08 -24.63
C GLU A 570 7.95 8.23 -23.36
N PHE A 571 6.79 7.63 -23.05
CA PHE A 571 6.66 6.77 -21.88
C PHE A 571 7.52 5.52 -22.02
N VAL A 572 7.47 4.84 -23.17
CA VAL A 572 8.32 3.69 -23.50
C VAL A 572 9.79 4.03 -23.42
N HIS A 573 10.23 5.17 -23.98
CA HIS A 573 11.61 5.64 -23.88
C HIS A 573 12.06 5.75 -22.42
N ASN A 574 11.19 6.27 -21.56
CA ASN A 574 11.48 6.40 -20.15
C ASN A 574 11.54 5.05 -19.43
N LEU A 575 10.56 4.17 -19.65
CA LEU A 575 10.46 2.86 -19.01
C LEU A 575 11.66 1.95 -19.32
N LYS A 576 12.14 1.95 -20.57
CA LYS A 576 13.25 1.09 -21.02
C LYS A 576 14.53 1.18 -20.21
N THR A 577 14.81 2.33 -19.59
CA THR A 577 16.07 2.58 -18.90
C THR A 577 15.91 2.58 -17.38
N ILE A 578 14.75 2.19 -16.85
CA ILE A 578 14.50 2.13 -15.41
C ILE A 578 15.23 0.92 -14.83
N THR A 579 16.09 1.17 -13.83
CA THR A 579 16.80 0.11 -13.12
C THR A 579 16.15 -0.27 -11.79
N THR A 580 15.29 0.62 -11.27
CA THR A 580 14.66 0.49 -9.96
C THR A 580 13.24 1.02 -10.01
N VAL A 581 12.27 0.26 -9.49
CA VAL A 581 10.88 0.69 -9.33
C VAL A 581 10.57 0.85 -7.83
N PHE A 582 9.98 1.96 -7.43
CA PHE A 582 9.79 2.32 -6.02
C PHE A 582 8.36 2.79 -5.71
N HIS A 583 7.86 2.35 -4.55
CA HIS A 583 6.67 2.87 -3.85
C HIS A 583 6.97 2.92 -2.35
N LYS A 584 6.23 3.72 -1.57
CA LYS A 584 6.28 3.70 -0.10
C LYS A 584 4.92 3.57 0.58
N THR A 585 4.94 3.25 1.87
CA THR A 585 3.84 3.45 2.84
C THR A 585 4.36 4.20 4.08
N GLU A 586 3.47 4.90 4.75
CA GLU A 586 3.71 5.64 6.00
C GLU A 586 3.13 4.96 7.24
N THR A 587 2.57 3.77 7.08
CA THR A 587 1.81 3.06 8.13
C THR A 587 1.69 1.57 7.86
N ASP A 588 1.42 0.80 8.91
CA ASP A 588 1.01 -0.61 8.85
C ASP A 588 -0.53 -0.79 8.76
N GLU A 589 -1.31 0.30 8.80
CA GLU A 589 -2.77 0.28 8.55
C GLU A 589 -3.09 -0.14 7.11
N THR A 590 -2.12 -0.03 6.20
CA THR A 590 -2.15 -0.47 4.81
C THR A 590 -0.82 -1.17 4.50
N ASP A 591 -0.81 -2.07 3.54
CA ASP A 591 0.34 -2.89 3.18
C ASP A 591 0.29 -3.24 1.68
N PRO A 592 1.39 -3.72 1.05
CA PRO A 592 1.41 -4.05 -0.37
C PRO A 592 0.38 -5.08 -0.80
N LEU A 593 -0.07 -5.97 0.10
CA LEU A 593 -1.13 -6.95 -0.20
C LEU A 593 -2.54 -6.35 -0.03
N GLY A 594 -2.64 -5.03 0.18
CA GLY A 594 -3.87 -4.26 0.05
C GLY A 594 -4.23 -3.99 -1.41
N ALA A 595 -5.36 -3.31 -1.64
CA ALA A 595 -5.86 -3.06 -2.98
C ALA A 595 -4.93 -2.16 -3.82
N CYS A 596 -4.81 -2.48 -5.11
CA CYS A 596 -4.25 -1.65 -6.19
C CYS A 596 -2.73 -1.40 -6.23
N TYR A 597 -1.93 -1.82 -5.25
CA TYR A 597 -0.47 -1.60 -5.32
C TYR A 597 0.18 -2.34 -6.49
N ASN A 598 -0.22 -3.59 -6.74
CA ASN A 598 0.23 -4.36 -7.89
C ASN A 598 -0.22 -3.76 -9.24
N ASP A 599 -1.36 -3.06 -9.29
CA ASP A 599 -1.87 -2.38 -10.49
C ASP A 599 -0.94 -1.24 -10.94
N PHE A 600 -0.32 -0.55 -9.98
CA PHE A 600 0.58 0.58 -10.26
C PHE A 600 2.06 0.19 -10.22
N GLN A 601 2.56 -0.27 -9.07
CA GLN A 601 3.98 -0.60 -8.92
C GLN A 601 4.32 -1.88 -9.67
N GLY A 602 3.50 -2.92 -9.52
CA GLY A 602 3.61 -4.14 -10.31
C GLY A 602 3.43 -3.86 -11.81
N GLY A 603 2.41 -3.09 -12.18
CA GLY A 603 2.18 -2.64 -13.57
C GLY A 603 3.38 -1.94 -14.19
N MET A 604 4.05 -1.06 -13.43
CA MET A 604 5.28 -0.42 -13.88
C MET A 604 6.42 -1.42 -14.03
N THR A 605 6.59 -2.32 -13.06
CA THR A 605 7.62 -3.37 -13.10
C THR A 605 7.44 -4.29 -14.32
N VAL A 606 6.23 -4.79 -14.58
CA VAL A 606 5.97 -5.69 -15.72
C VAL A 606 6.17 -4.98 -17.06
N ALA A 607 5.83 -3.69 -17.15
CA ALA A 607 6.08 -2.90 -18.35
C ALA A 607 7.59 -2.69 -18.61
N VAL A 608 8.38 -2.46 -17.57
CA VAL A 608 9.86 -2.39 -17.69
C VAL A 608 10.44 -3.75 -18.10
N ARG A 609 10.01 -4.85 -17.48
CA ARG A 609 10.42 -6.22 -17.83
C ARG A 609 10.04 -6.59 -19.26
N ALA A 610 8.88 -6.15 -19.74
CA ALA A 610 8.44 -6.42 -21.11
C ALA A 610 9.22 -5.59 -22.15
N LEU A 611 9.77 -4.43 -21.77
CA LEU A 611 10.50 -3.51 -22.65
C LEU A 611 12.02 -3.72 -22.64
N SER A 612 12.56 -4.28 -21.57
CA SER A 612 14.00 -4.45 -21.36
C SER A 612 14.36 -5.91 -21.11
N ASN A 613 15.59 -6.31 -21.47
CA ASN A 613 16.10 -7.64 -21.16
C ASN A 613 16.52 -7.83 -19.69
N SER A 614 16.23 -6.87 -18.80
CA SER A 614 16.63 -6.89 -17.39
C SER A 614 15.44 -6.70 -16.46
N THR A 615 15.45 -7.37 -15.32
CA THR A 615 14.46 -7.15 -14.26
C THR A 615 14.89 -5.98 -13.37
N PRO A 616 14.07 -4.92 -13.21
CA PRO A 616 14.41 -3.81 -12.33
C PRO A 616 14.33 -4.26 -10.86
N LYS A 617 15.16 -3.67 -10.00
CA LYS A 617 15.01 -3.86 -8.54
C LYS A 617 13.68 -3.23 -8.09
N VAL A 618 12.84 -3.99 -7.40
CA VAL A 618 11.57 -3.48 -6.88
C VAL A 618 11.73 -3.18 -5.39
N LEU A 619 11.69 -1.89 -5.03
CA LEU A 619 11.95 -1.40 -3.69
C LEU A 619 10.69 -0.84 -3.03
N TRP A 620 10.63 -0.98 -1.72
CA TRP A 620 9.53 -0.51 -0.87
C TRP A 620 10.05 0.38 0.27
N GLY A 621 9.50 1.59 0.36
CA GLY A 621 9.78 2.53 1.44
C GLY A 621 8.81 2.39 2.61
N ASP A 622 9.35 2.43 3.82
CA ASP A 622 8.59 2.44 5.08
C ASP A 622 8.93 3.72 5.86
N THR A 623 7.90 4.52 6.13
CA THR A 623 8.00 5.80 6.85
C THR A 623 7.09 5.87 8.08
N LYS A 624 6.73 4.72 8.66
CA LYS A 624 5.97 4.69 9.91
C LYS A 624 6.72 5.33 11.07
N ASP A 625 8.03 5.07 11.17
CA ASP A 625 8.96 5.86 11.98
C ASP A 625 9.56 6.99 11.14
N ARG A 626 9.11 8.22 11.42
CA ARG A 626 9.54 9.43 10.69
C ARG A 626 11.02 9.75 10.92
N ALA A 627 11.57 9.33 12.07
CA ALA A 627 12.97 9.60 12.39
C ALA A 627 13.91 8.68 11.63
N ASN A 628 13.48 7.44 11.35
CA ASN A 628 14.27 6.38 10.75
C ASN A 628 13.52 5.70 9.59
N PRO A 629 13.30 6.41 8.48
CA PRO A 629 12.71 5.79 7.29
C PRO A 629 13.59 4.64 6.80
N LYS A 630 12.97 3.59 6.26
CA LYS A 630 13.65 2.38 5.78
C LYS A 630 13.28 2.07 4.35
N VAL A 631 14.21 1.49 3.60
CA VAL A 631 13.96 0.95 2.26
C VAL A 631 14.35 -0.53 2.24
N ARG A 632 13.43 -1.38 1.81
CA ARG A 632 13.60 -2.83 1.67
C ARG A 632 13.23 -3.26 0.25
N THR A 633 13.54 -4.49 -0.14
CA THR A 633 12.98 -5.04 -1.38
C THR A 633 11.48 -5.28 -1.20
N LEU A 634 10.73 -5.32 -2.30
CA LEU A 634 9.31 -5.64 -2.23
C LEU A 634 9.07 -7.08 -1.74
N GLY A 635 9.92 -8.04 -2.13
CA GLY A 635 9.85 -9.42 -1.62
C GLY A 635 9.99 -9.49 -0.10
N GLU A 636 10.96 -8.76 0.48
CA GLU A 636 11.12 -8.65 1.95
C GLU A 636 9.89 -8.06 2.64
N GLU A 637 9.22 -7.09 2.01
CA GLU A 637 8.00 -6.50 2.55
C GLU A 637 6.80 -7.46 2.43
N ILE A 638 6.65 -8.17 1.31
CA ILE A 638 5.61 -9.19 1.13
C ILE A 638 5.79 -10.30 2.18
N GLU A 639 7.02 -10.80 2.36
CA GLU A 639 7.35 -11.77 3.41
C GLU A 639 6.92 -11.24 4.79
N ARG A 640 7.28 -10.00 5.14
CA ARG A 640 6.89 -9.38 6.41
C ARG A 640 5.38 -9.44 6.60
N VAL A 641 4.61 -9.01 5.60
CA VAL A 641 3.14 -8.92 5.68
C VAL A 641 2.50 -10.30 5.77
N VAL A 642 2.99 -11.28 5.01
CA VAL A 642 2.55 -12.67 5.08
C VAL A 642 2.74 -13.22 6.49
N ARG A 643 3.93 -13.07 7.07
CA ARG A 643 4.25 -13.57 8.42
C ARG A 643 3.48 -12.87 9.53
N VAL A 644 3.30 -11.54 9.47
CA VAL A 644 2.61 -10.81 10.55
C VAL A 644 1.08 -10.86 10.43
N LYS A 645 0.53 -11.19 9.26
CA LYS A 645 -0.92 -11.28 9.04
C LYS A 645 -1.37 -12.68 8.61
N LEU A 646 -1.14 -13.05 7.35
CA LEU A 646 -1.75 -14.23 6.73
C LEU A 646 -1.36 -15.56 7.39
N LEU A 647 -0.15 -15.65 7.97
CA LEU A 647 0.31 -16.82 8.72
C LEU A 647 0.24 -16.62 10.24
N ASN A 648 -0.14 -15.43 10.73
CA ASN A 648 -0.11 -15.13 12.15
C ASN A 648 -1.43 -15.54 12.84
N PRO A 649 -1.41 -16.48 13.80
CA PRO A 649 -2.63 -16.89 14.51
C PRO A 649 -3.37 -15.73 15.19
N GLN A 650 -2.65 -14.74 15.74
CA GLN A 650 -3.25 -13.57 16.37
C GLN A 650 -4.12 -12.76 15.40
N TRP A 651 -3.65 -12.59 14.16
CA TRP A 651 -4.37 -11.85 13.14
C TRP A 651 -5.52 -12.67 12.57
N ILE A 652 -5.28 -13.94 12.24
CA ILE A 652 -6.29 -14.87 11.72
C ILE A 652 -7.48 -14.97 12.68
N GLU A 653 -7.23 -15.16 13.98
CA GLU A 653 -8.30 -15.19 14.99
C GLU A 653 -9.03 -13.85 15.11
N GLY A 654 -8.33 -12.73 14.92
CA GLY A 654 -8.96 -11.42 14.80
C GLY A 654 -9.96 -11.36 13.66
N MET A 655 -9.58 -11.86 12.48
CA MET A 655 -10.41 -11.85 11.27
C MET A 655 -11.57 -12.84 11.36
N LYS A 656 -11.38 -14.03 11.94
CA LYS A 656 -12.44 -15.05 12.10
C LYS A 656 -13.65 -14.55 12.88
N LYS A 657 -13.47 -13.59 13.79
CA LYS A 657 -14.57 -12.92 14.53
C LYS A 657 -15.58 -12.20 13.62
N HIS A 658 -15.24 -11.97 12.34
CA HIS A 658 -16.06 -11.21 11.39
C HIS A 658 -16.65 -12.06 10.26
N GLY A 659 -16.70 -13.39 10.42
CA GLY A 659 -17.42 -14.31 9.54
C GLY A 659 -17.14 -14.09 8.06
N TYR A 660 -18.19 -13.84 7.26
CA TYR A 660 -18.11 -13.66 5.80
C TYR A 660 -17.04 -12.65 5.36
N LYS A 661 -17.02 -11.45 5.97
CA LYS A 661 -16.08 -10.39 5.58
C LYS A 661 -14.66 -10.68 6.05
N GLY A 662 -14.54 -11.33 7.21
CA GLY A 662 -13.25 -11.84 7.71
C GLY A 662 -12.62 -12.83 6.74
N ALA A 663 -13.40 -13.83 6.31
CA ALA A 663 -13.00 -14.80 5.28
C ALA A 663 -12.63 -14.12 3.96
N GLN A 664 -13.48 -13.21 3.47
CA GLN A 664 -13.24 -12.50 2.21
C GLN A 664 -11.92 -11.71 2.23
N ASP A 665 -11.65 -10.96 3.30
CA ASP A 665 -10.44 -10.13 3.40
C ASP A 665 -9.17 -10.94 3.55
N MET A 666 -9.23 -12.09 4.24
CA MET A 666 -8.10 -13.03 4.30
C MET A 666 -7.80 -13.61 2.93
N ALA A 667 -8.81 -14.17 2.25
CA ALA A 667 -8.64 -14.78 0.94
C ALA A 667 -8.20 -13.78 -0.11
N GLN A 668 -8.80 -12.59 -0.18
CA GLN A 668 -8.41 -11.55 -1.13
C GLN A 668 -6.95 -11.10 -0.90
N LYS A 669 -6.54 -10.93 0.36
CA LYS A 669 -5.16 -10.56 0.69
C LYS A 669 -4.16 -11.66 0.33
N ALA A 670 -4.50 -12.93 0.55
CA ALA A 670 -3.68 -14.06 0.13
C ALA A 670 -3.60 -14.16 -1.41
N ALA A 671 -4.72 -13.99 -2.11
CA ALA A 671 -4.77 -13.99 -3.57
C ALA A 671 -4.00 -12.81 -4.21
N SER A 672 -3.82 -11.68 -3.50
CA SER A 672 -2.98 -10.57 -3.98
C SER A 672 -1.53 -10.97 -4.23
N VAL A 673 -1.04 -12.03 -3.57
CA VAL A 673 0.31 -12.57 -3.78
C VAL A 673 0.48 -13.03 -5.24
N TYR A 674 -0.52 -13.71 -5.81
CA TYR A 674 -0.54 -14.08 -7.24
C TYR A 674 -0.42 -12.85 -8.15
N GLY A 675 -1.15 -11.77 -7.85
CA GLY A 675 -1.08 -10.57 -8.68
C GLY A 675 0.27 -9.85 -8.60
N TRP A 676 0.94 -9.90 -7.45
CA TRP A 676 2.32 -9.40 -7.34
C TRP A 676 3.30 -10.25 -8.12
N ASP A 677 3.17 -11.57 -8.05
CA ASP A 677 4.11 -12.43 -8.74
C ASP A 677 3.96 -12.34 -10.26
N ALA A 678 2.71 -12.33 -10.75
CA ALA A 678 2.40 -12.09 -12.16
C ALA A 678 2.98 -10.77 -12.71
N THR A 679 3.11 -9.74 -11.87
CA THR A 679 3.57 -8.41 -12.31
C THR A 679 5.03 -8.11 -12.00
N SER A 680 5.62 -8.78 -11.01
CA SER A 680 6.94 -8.41 -10.51
C SER A 680 7.92 -9.56 -10.33
N ASP A 681 7.45 -10.81 -10.22
CA ASP A 681 8.32 -12.00 -10.05
C ASP A 681 9.26 -11.83 -8.85
N VAL A 682 8.66 -11.49 -7.70
CA VAL A 682 9.36 -11.19 -6.43
C VAL A 682 8.83 -12.00 -5.26
N VAL A 683 7.89 -12.91 -5.50
CA VAL A 683 7.28 -13.74 -4.45
C VAL A 683 8.00 -15.09 -4.44
N ASP A 684 8.51 -15.49 -3.27
CA ASP A 684 9.13 -16.81 -3.14
C ASP A 684 8.08 -17.94 -3.13
N ASP A 685 8.42 -19.08 -3.74
CA ASP A 685 7.55 -20.27 -3.83
C ASP A 685 7.00 -20.74 -2.47
N TRP A 686 7.82 -20.67 -1.41
CA TRP A 686 7.41 -21.11 -0.07
C TRP A 686 6.21 -20.31 0.46
N ILE A 687 6.01 -19.07 0.01
CA ILE A 687 4.87 -18.24 0.42
C ILE A 687 3.58 -18.89 -0.09
N PHE A 688 3.54 -19.32 -1.35
CA PHE A 688 2.38 -20.02 -1.90
C PHE A 688 2.14 -21.36 -1.21
N ASP A 689 3.20 -22.13 -0.92
CA ASP A 689 3.08 -23.40 -0.20
C ASP A 689 2.46 -23.19 1.19
N GLU A 690 2.98 -22.24 1.98
CA GLU A 690 2.51 -21.99 3.34
C GLU A 690 1.11 -21.36 3.37
N LEU A 691 0.78 -20.47 2.42
CA LEU A 691 -0.59 -19.95 2.30
C LEU A 691 -1.58 -21.04 1.90
N THR A 692 -1.20 -21.96 1.01
CA THR A 692 -2.03 -23.11 0.62
C THR A 692 -2.27 -24.01 1.82
N LYS A 693 -1.19 -24.40 2.53
CA LYS A 693 -1.29 -25.20 3.75
C LYS A 693 -2.19 -24.54 4.78
N LYS A 694 -2.01 -23.24 5.03
CA LYS A 694 -2.73 -22.55 6.11
C LYS A 694 -4.17 -22.18 5.78
N HIS A 695 -4.47 -21.74 4.57
CA HIS A 695 -5.81 -21.23 4.24
C HIS A 695 -6.69 -22.24 3.51
N VAL A 696 -6.10 -23.23 2.83
CA VAL A 696 -6.85 -24.22 2.03
C VAL A 696 -6.84 -25.60 2.68
N LEU A 697 -5.68 -26.09 3.12
CA LEU A 697 -5.53 -27.47 3.59
C LEU A 697 -5.73 -27.63 5.11
N ASP A 698 -5.47 -26.59 5.89
CA ASP A 698 -5.71 -26.57 7.34
C ASP A 698 -7.20 -26.77 7.61
N LYS A 699 -7.51 -27.87 8.31
CA LYS A 699 -8.89 -28.31 8.56
C LYS A 699 -9.75 -27.24 9.23
N GLU A 700 -9.23 -26.54 10.24
CA GLU A 700 -10.00 -25.55 10.99
C GLU A 700 -10.30 -24.32 10.12
N MET A 701 -9.31 -23.87 9.34
CA MET A 701 -9.50 -22.77 8.40
C MET A 701 -10.47 -23.14 7.30
N ARG A 702 -10.41 -24.37 6.81
CA ARG A 702 -11.27 -24.89 5.77
C ARG A 702 -12.73 -24.96 6.23
N GLU A 703 -13.00 -25.50 7.43
CA GLU A 703 -14.32 -25.49 8.07
C GLU A 703 -14.83 -24.04 8.28
N PHE A 704 -13.94 -23.12 8.66
CA PHE A 704 -14.29 -21.70 8.80
C PHE A 704 -14.72 -21.09 7.45
N TYR A 705 -13.98 -21.33 6.37
CA TYR A 705 -14.31 -20.84 5.03
C TYR A 705 -15.59 -21.46 4.50
N GLU A 706 -15.74 -22.78 4.59
CA GLU A 706 -16.95 -23.49 4.18
C GLU A 706 -18.19 -22.89 4.83
N LYS A 707 -18.14 -22.65 6.16
CA LYS A 707 -19.25 -22.08 6.91
C LYS A 707 -19.53 -20.63 6.54
N ASN A 708 -18.50 -19.80 6.36
CA ASN A 708 -18.66 -18.35 6.30
C ASN A 708 -18.62 -17.76 4.89
N ASN A 709 -17.76 -18.27 4.01
CA ASN A 709 -17.58 -17.77 2.64
C ASN A 709 -16.83 -18.79 1.75
N PRO A 710 -17.49 -19.85 1.25
CA PRO A 710 -16.85 -20.85 0.40
C PRO A 710 -16.38 -20.27 -0.94
N TRP A 711 -17.06 -19.25 -1.47
CA TRP A 711 -16.67 -18.56 -2.71
C TRP A 711 -15.31 -17.87 -2.61
N ALA A 712 -14.97 -17.32 -1.45
CA ALA A 712 -13.66 -16.72 -1.23
C ALA A 712 -12.54 -17.78 -1.22
N LEU A 713 -12.82 -18.97 -0.68
CA LEU A 713 -11.87 -20.07 -0.68
C LEU A 713 -11.69 -20.67 -2.08
N GLU A 714 -12.79 -20.82 -2.84
CA GLU A 714 -12.72 -21.22 -4.26
C GLU A 714 -11.82 -20.26 -5.04
N GLU A 715 -12.04 -18.95 -4.92
CA GLU A 715 -11.26 -17.99 -5.68
C GLU A 715 -9.77 -18.06 -5.30
N LEU A 716 -9.45 -18.18 -4.00
CA LEU A 716 -8.07 -18.34 -3.56
C LEU A 716 -7.42 -19.60 -4.13
N ALA A 717 -8.08 -20.75 -4.01
CA ALA A 717 -7.57 -22.03 -4.48
C ALA A 717 -7.39 -22.03 -6.01
N ARG A 718 -8.37 -21.51 -6.76
CA ARG A 718 -8.28 -21.36 -8.22
C ARG A 718 -7.13 -20.45 -8.64
N ARG A 719 -6.87 -19.35 -7.92
CA ARG A 719 -5.73 -18.46 -8.20
C ARG A 719 -4.38 -19.11 -7.97
N PHE A 720 -4.26 -19.98 -6.96
CA PHE A 720 -3.03 -20.71 -6.70
C PHE A 720 -2.81 -21.84 -7.73
N LEU A 721 -3.87 -22.54 -8.14
CA LEU A 721 -3.79 -23.46 -9.28
C LEU A 721 -3.37 -22.73 -10.57
N GLU A 722 -3.92 -21.54 -10.81
CA GLU A 722 -3.52 -20.69 -11.94
C GLU A 722 -2.06 -20.22 -11.83
N ALA A 723 -1.57 -19.92 -10.63
CA ALA A 723 -0.17 -19.56 -10.39
C ALA A 723 0.78 -20.71 -10.82
N GLU A 724 0.45 -21.94 -10.43
CA GLU A 724 1.23 -23.13 -10.80
C GLU A 724 1.20 -23.39 -12.31
N GLN A 725 0.01 -23.37 -12.92
CA GLN A 725 -0.15 -23.55 -14.37
C GLN A 725 0.61 -22.53 -15.21
N ARG A 726 0.78 -21.31 -14.69
CA ARG A 726 1.54 -20.23 -15.34
C ARG A 726 3.04 -20.27 -15.05
N GLY A 727 3.50 -21.21 -14.21
CA GLY A 727 4.90 -21.32 -13.78
C GLY A 727 5.35 -20.18 -12.86
N LEU A 728 4.41 -19.45 -12.26
CA LEU A 728 4.68 -18.43 -11.25
C LEU A 728 5.03 -19.08 -9.90
N TRP A 729 4.34 -20.17 -9.58
CA TRP A 729 4.60 -20.96 -8.37
C TRP A 729 5.11 -22.35 -8.74
N LYS A 730 6.31 -22.69 -8.25
CA LYS A 730 6.84 -24.06 -8.28
C LYS A 730 6.44 -24.76 -7.00
N ALA A 731 5.24 -25.32 -7.02
CA ALA A 731 4.65 -25.97 -5.85
C ALA A 731 5.42 -27.20 -5.38
N ASP A 732 5.44 -27.40 -4.06
CA ASP A 732 5.72 -28.72 -3.51
C ASP A 732 4.72 -29.74 -4.10
N PRO A 733 5.18 -30.89 -4.64
CA PRO A 733 4.30 -31.84 -5.34
C PRO A 733 3.15 -32.37 -4.48
N GLN A 734 3.38 -32.53 -3.18
CA GLN A 734 2.34 -33.00 -2.26
C GLN A 734 1.33 -31.88 -1.99
N VAL A 735 1.78 -30.65 -1.76
CA VAL A 735 0.90 -29.48 -1.59
C VAL A 735 0.02 -29.27 -2.82
N LEU A 736 0.56 -29.39 -4.03
CA LEU A 736 -0.20 -29.24 -5.27
C LEU A 736 -1.27 -30.32 -5.42
N LYS A 737 -0.94 -31.56 -5.09
CA LYS A 737 -1.89 -32.68 -5.13
C LYS A 737 -3.04 -32.43 -4.16
N ASP A 738 -2.73 -32.08 -2.91
CA ASP A 738 -3.73 -31.85 -1.87
C ASP A 738 -4.60 -30.61 -2.16
N LEU A 739 -4.03 -29.59 -2.82
CA LEU A 739 -4.78 -28.44 -3.32
C LEU A 739 -5.79 -28.83 -4.39
N LYS A 740 -5.40 -29.67 -5.37
CA LYS A 740 -6.30 -30.18 -6.42
C LYS A 740 -7.44 -31.01 -5.82
N ASP A 741 -7.11 -31.89 -4.88
CA ASP A 741 -8.11 -32.73 -4.20
C ASP A 741 -9.09 -31.86 -3.37
N SER A 742 -8.57 -30.86 -2.63
CA SER A 742 -9.41 -29.94 -1.86
C SER A 742 -10.28 -29.03 -2.74
N TYR A 743 -9.80 -28.66 -3.93
CA TYR A 743 -10.55 -27.81 -4.85
C TYR A 743 -11.85 -28.50 -5.32
N LEU A 744 -11.80 -29.79 -5.62
CA LEU A 744 -12.99 -30.59 -5.98
C LEU A 744 -14.03 -30.63 -4.84
N GLU A 745 -13.56 -30.71 -3.59
CA GLU A 745 -14.43 -30.67 -2.40
C GLU A 745 -15.11 -29.29 -2.27
N ILE A 746 -14.35 -28.20 -2.49
CA ILE A 746 -14.86 -26.82 -2.46
C ILE A 746 -15.93 -26.60 -3.54
N GLU A 747 -15.72 -27.12 -4.75
CA GLU A 747 -16.73 -27.06 -5.81
C GLU A 747 -18.02 -27.78 -5.41
N GLY A 748 -17.91 -28.97 -4.83
CA GLY A 748 -19.05 -29.72 -4.30
C GLY A 748 -19.86 -28.92 -3.28
N TRP A 749 -19.22 -28.21 -2.34
CA TRP A 749 -19.92 -27.34 -1.39
C TRP A 749 -20.68 -26.19 -2.04
N ILE A 750 -20.10 -25.59 -3.10
CA ILE A 750 -20.73 -24.48 -3.80
C ILE A 750 -21.94 -24.99 -4.58
N GLU A 751 -21.83 -26.14 -5.26
CA GLU A 751 -22.93 -26.78 -5.98
C GLU A 751 -24.10 -27.13 -5.05
N GLU A 752 -23.82 -27.79 -3.90
CA GLU A 752 -24.85 -28.13 -2.90
C GLU A 752 -25.58 -26.89 -2.36
N LYS A 753 -24.86 -25.80 -2.08
CA LYS A 753 -25.47 -24.54 -1.60
C LYS A 753 -26.29 -23.82 -2.67
N MET A 754 -26.15 -24.20 -3.93
CA MET A 754 -26.78 -23.57 -5.08
C MET A 754 -28.01 -24.34 -5.60
N GLU A 755 -28.46 -25.43 -4.97
CA GLU A 755 -29.58 -26.27 -5.46
C GLU A 755 -30.87 -25.50 -5.86
N ASP A 756 -31.08 -24.27 -5.37
CA ASP A 756 -32.21 -23.39 -5.74
C ASP A 756 -31.95 -22.40 -6.91
N VAL A 757 -30.73 -22.31 -7.46
CA VAL A 757 -30.34 -21.35 -8.50
C VAL A 757 -30.38 -22.00 -9.89
N LYS A 758 -31.47 -21.75 -10.64
CA LYS A 758 -31.58 -22.16 -12.06
C LYS A 758 -30.82 -21.17 -12.97
N GLY A 759 -29.55 -21.45 -13.28
CA GLY A 759 -28.75 -20.71 -14.26
C GLY A 759 -27.47 -21.48 -14.66
N GLU A 760 -26.85 -21.10 -15.77
CA GLU A 760 -25.57 -21.71 -16.20
C GLU A 760 -24.47 -21.44 -15.17
N PHE A 761 -23.81 -22.50 -14.70
CA PHE A 761 -22.71 -22.51 -13.73
C PHE A 761 -21.36 -22.72 -14.45
N GLN A 762 -20.32 -22.05 -13.95
CA GLN A 762 -18.95 -22.26 -14.41
C GLN A 762 -18.28 -23.14 -13.36
N GLY A 763 -17.89 -24.37 -13.75
CA GLY A 763 -16.91 -25.14 -12.98
C GLY A 763 -15.53 -24.48 -13.04
N GLY A 764 -14.56 -25.00 -12.32
CA GLY A 764 -13.25 -24.38 -12.09
C GLY A 764 -12.30 -24.27 -13.29
N SER A 765 -12.79 -24.37 -14.52
CA SER A 765 -12.01 -24.11 -15.72
C SER A 765 -11.63 -22.63 -15.81
N VAL A 766 -10.32 -22.37 -15.87
CA VAL A 766 -9.76 -21.05 -16.17
C VAL A 766 -9.52 -21.00 -17.69
N ASP A 767 -10.50 -20.52 -18.45
CA ASP A 767 -10.34 -20.31 -19.88
C ASP A 767 -9.53 -19.03 -20.13
N ILE A 768 -8.25 -19.19 -20.55
CA ILE A 768 -7.36 -18.07 -20.82
C ILE A 768 -7.68 -17.49 -22.20
N MET A 769 -8.24 -16.28 -22.22
CA MET A 769 -8.53 -15.55 -23.46
C MET A 769 -7.69 -14.27 -23.55
N THR A 770 -7.06 -14.02 -24.70
CA THR A 770 -6.32 -12.78 -25.00
C THR A 770 -6.82 -12.12 -26.27
N LYS A 771 -6.34 -10.90 -26.55
CA LYS A 771 -6.69 -10.11 -27.76
C LYS A 771 -6.56 -10.86 -29.09
N THR A 772 -5.77 -11.95 -29.13
CA THR A 772 -5.62 -12.80 -30.32
C THR A 772 -6.69 -13.87 -30.45
N ASP A 773 -7.36 -14.22 -29.35
CA ASP A 773 -8.35 -15.31 -29.31
C ASP A 773 -9.78 -14.80 -29.57
N VAL A 774 -10.04 -13.50 -29.35
CA VAL A 774 -11.34 -12.85 -29.52
C VAL A 774 -11.27 -11.86 -30.68
N LYS A 775 -11.96 -12.13 -31.79
CA LYS A 775 -11.89 -11.29 -33.01
C LYS A 775 -12.35 -9.86 -32.77
N GLU A 776 -13.31 -9.65 -31.87
CA GLU A 776 -13.85 -8.34 -31.49
C GLU A 776 -12.82 -7.45 -30.76
N TRP A 777 -11.72 -8.03 -30.30
CA TRP A 777 -10.61 -7.32 -29.66
C TRP A 777 -9.58 -6.77 -30.64
N GLU A 778 -9.59 -7.24 -31.89
CA GLU A 778 -8.63 -6.83 -32.91
C GLU A 778 -8.80 -5.33 -33.23
N GLY A 779 -7.74 -4.54 -32.98
CA GLY A 779 -7.71 -3.09 -33.22
C GLY A 779 -8.19 -2.18 -32.09
N ARG A 780 -8.61 -2.71 -30.92
CA ARG A 780 -9.07 -1.89 -29.77
C ARG A 780 -7.93 -1.44 -28.85
N VAL A 781 -6.92 -2.28 -28.63
CA VAL A 781 -5.63 -1.87 -28.04
C VAL A 781 -4.71 -1.51 -29.20
N ARG A 782 -4.35 -0.23 -29.30
CA ARG A 782 -3.59 0.29 -30.46
C ARG A 782 -2.09 0.13 -30.24
N PHE A 783 -1.63 0.22 -29.00
CA PHE A 783 -0.23 0.06 -28.66
C PHE A 783 0.23 -1.40 -28.84
N LYS A 784 1.35 -1.57 -29.54
CA LYS A 784 2.07 -2.84 -29.67
C LYS A 784 3.48 -2.62 -29.16
N ILE A 785 3.90 -3.37 -28.15
CA ILE A 785 5.24 -3.19 -27.59
C ILE A 785 6.33 -3.60 -28.60
N ASP A 786 6.01 -4.52 -29.52
CA ASP A 786 6.94 -4.99 -30.56
C ASP A 786 7.42 -3.88 -31.48
N ASP A 787 6.59 -2.87 -31.74
CA ASP A 787 6.97 -1.70 -32.55
C ASP A 787 8.10 -0.89 -31.89
N TYR A 788 8.35 -1.13 -30.60
CA TYR A 788 9.36 -0.46 -29.80
C TYR A 788 10.47 -1.40 -29.32
N LEU A 789 10.34 -2.71 -29.49
CA LEU A 789 11.46 -3.63 -29.27
C LEU A 789 12.38 -3.49 -30.47
N THR A 790 13.64 -3.13 -30.25
CA THR A 790 14.64 -3.19 -31.33
C THR A 790 14.71 -4.62 -31.83
N THR A 791 14.31 -4.88 -33.08
CA THR A 791 14.74 -6.08 -33.80
C THR A 791 16.27 -6.13 -33.68
N LYS A 792 16.75 -7.23 -33.10
CA LYS A 792 18.18 -7.49 -32.90
C LYS A 792 18.98 -7.27 -34.18
#